data_AF-A0AAT9SX34-F1
#
_entry.id   AF-A0AAT9SX34-F1
#
_cell.length_a   1.000
_cell.length_b   1.000
_cell.length_c   1.000
_cell.angle_alpha   90.00
_cell.angle_beta   90.00
_cell.angle_gamma   90.00
#
_symmetry.space_group_name_H-M   'P 1'
#
loop_
_entity.id
_entity.type
_entity.pdbx_description
1 polymer ?
#
loop_
_entity_poly.entity_id
_entity_poly.type
_entity_poly.pdbx_seq_one_letter_code
_entity_poly.pdbx_strand_id
1 'polypeptide(L)'
;MASPVQESRSIDHFFSAPSGRTDRWRDLHAVARSWSTGSKSRSAVEAALDELGVIEEFHAFPGADLISVLRGFLQNDDASGFLSLAKRISVAIITGNYKHDSKEWQAADLSLAEPADMLPSSLGEAPVYRPYFEMLAVTPAPMARWPHMAAEFRRLRRAEDAFVYETVLVGSLEDAVCAAVLNPNIAAVVIYEGFALKSRHDAPVLRSVLAAQQPYLDKADEADLALRLAAGLKAIRPELDIYLLSDRRVEKLAGDPRAAIIRRVMYQIEEPLELHLSVQEGIAARYETPFFDNLKRYAQRPVGTFHALPIARGKSVFRSPWIRDMGQFYGINLFLAESSATTGGLDSLLEPTGNIKRAQEMAARAFGADEVFFVTNGTSTSNKMVLQALIGPGDIVILDRNCHKSHHYGLVLCGAQPFYVEAFPMPEFSMYGAVPLRTIKKALLDLKAEGRLDRVKMVDLTNCTFDGHIYNTRRVMEECLAIKPDLIFLWDEAWFGFAHWSPFLRPRTAMGAAADIEAWMQDPDAAAQHKKQRTALGANPSAEKLLDTRLVPDPDAIRLRVYQTNSTHKSMSAIRQGSMVLVKDVDFHKVEAQFHEAVFTHASTSPNQQLIASLDVARRQMELEGYGLVMNAIEVALDIRREIAVHPVISKYFKVVGADGMVPQEYRTSGFTDFLAPDTRWDDQLRSMREDEFCLDPTRMTLVCGTAGFDGTSFKGLLAAQYNIQVNKTSRNSVLLQSNINNTRSDVALLIGVLLKISNEIELRLRQGGEDERKAFDARVHSLMNEVPDLPNFSRFHDAFRMDAGKATPEGDIRTAFFSAYKEEKCEYLRIDSPECDRRIDKGPALISANFVIPYPPGFPILVPGQVVTHETITFMRKLDVKEIHGYEKAKGLKLLKPDALGARTNPGSENGGNKSRS
;
A
#
# COMPACT_ATOMS: atom_id res chain seq x y z
N MET A 1 32.51 25.36 12.67
CA MET A 1 32.29 24.74 13.99
C MET A 1 30.83 24.30 14.02
N ALA A 2 30.57 23.03 13.71
CA ALA A 2 29.22 22.46 13.72
C ALA A 2 28.95 21.99 15.15
N SER A 3 27.87 22.48 15.76
CA SER A 3 27.40 21.97 17.05
C SER A 3 26.97 20.52 16.85
N PRO A 4 27.37 19.57 17.71
CA PRO A 4 26.83 18.23 17.64
C PRO A 4 25.35 18.36 18.02
N VAL A 5 24.47 18.12 17.06
CA VAL A 5 23.05 17.91 17.35
C VAL A 5 23.02 16.64 18.19
N GLN A 6 22.92 16.83 19.51
CA GLN A 6 22.61 15.77 20.43
C GLN A 6 21.14 15.44 20.17
N GLU A 7 20.90 14.52 19.22
CA GLU A 7 19.58 13.97 18.91
C GLU A 7 19.02 13.36 20.20
N SER A 8 18.20 14.10 20.95
CA SER A 8 17.31 13.46 21.91
C SER A 8 16.27 12.71 21.09
N ARG A 9 16.47 11.41 20.92
CA ARG A 9 15.45 10.50 20.37
C ARG A 9 14.37 10.30 21.43
N SER A 10 13.58 11.35 21.65
CA SER A 10 12.44 11.34 22.55
C SER A 10 11.42 10.30 22.09
N ILE A 11 10.50 9.96 22.99
CA ILE A 11 9.31 9.11 22.75
C ILE A 11 8.42 9.66 21.61
N ASP A 12 8.73 10.85 21.09
CA ASP A 12 8.05 11.56 20.01
C ASP A 12 8.15 10.86 18.64
N HIS A 13 9.08 9.92 18.48
CA HIS A 13 9.15 9.02 17.32
C HIS A 13 8.39 7.69 17.55
N PHE A 14 7.17 7.78 18.08
CA PHE A 14 6.28 6.68 18.47
C PHE A 14 6.10 5.58 17.40
N PHE A 15 6.34 5.87 16.12
CA PHE A 15 6.22 4.94 14.99
C PHE A 15 7.53 4.40 14.41
N SER A 16 8.69 4.90 14.85
CA SER A 16 9.99 4.27 14.59
C SER A 16 10.35 3.23 15.67
N ALA A 17 9.39 2.87 16.53
CA ALA A 17 9.64 2.01 17.68
C ALA A 17 9.77 0.51 17.35
N PRO A 18 9.01 -0.08 16.39
CA PRO A 18 9.13 -1.49 16.09
C PRO A 18 10.55 -1.91 15.67
N SER A 19 11.25 -1.12 14.84
CA SER A 19 12.67 -1.37 14.50
C SER A 19 13.65 -0.59 15.38
N GLY A 20 13.24 0.56 15.95
CA GLY A 20 14.01 1.31 16.94
C GLY A 20 14.34 0.51 18.20
N ARG A 21 13.52 -0.49 18.56
CA ARG A 21 13.84 -1.44 19.64
C ARG A 21 15.18 -2.14 19.41
N THR A 22 15.39 -2.67 18.20
CA THR A 22 16.64 -3.37 17.85
C THR A 22 17.85 -2.45 17.95
N ASP A 23 17.71 -1.19 17.54
CA ASP A 23 18.78 -0.20 17.63
C ASP A 23 19.11 0.19 19.06
N ARG A 24 18.11 0.40 19.91
CA ARG A 24 18.34 0.72 21.31
C ARG A 24 19.09 -0.41 22.04
N TRP A 25 18.81 -1.67 21.71
CA TRP A 25 19.60 -2.80 22.22
C TRP A 25 21.04 -2.81 21.70
N ARG A 26 21.27 -2.44 20.44
CA ARG A 26 22.63 -2.31 19.89
C ARG A 26 23.38 -1.14 20.51
N ASP A 27 22.72 -0.01 20.72
CA ASP A 27 23.27 1.16 21.38
C ASP A 27 23.63 0.83 22.83
N LEU A 28 22.75 0.15 23.56
CA LEU A 28 23.04 -0.36 24.92
C LEU A 28 24.27 -1.28 24.92
N HIS A 29 24.35 -2.22 23.97
CA HIS A 29 25.53 -3.08 23.83
C HIS A 29 26.81 -2.29 23.52
N ALA A 30 26.75 -1.26 22.67
CA ALA A 30 27.89 -0.40 22.35
C ALA A 30 28.35 0.44 23.55
N VAL A 31 27.42 0.98 24.33
CA VAL A 31 27.71 1.73 25.57
C VAL A 31 28.25 0.77 26.65
N ALA A 32 27.69 -0.44 26.79
CA ALA A 32 28.21 -1.47 27.68
C ALA A 32 29.64 -1.89 27.34
N ARG A 33 29.96 -2.04 26.05
CA ARG A 33 31.33 -2.33 25.60
C ARG A 33 32.29 -1.20 25.96
N SER A 34 31.82 0.04 25.85
CA SER A 34 32.59 1.22 26.25
C SER A 34 32.84 1.25 27.76
N TRP A 35 31.85 0.88 28.58
CA TRP A 35 32.02 0.74 30.02
C TRP A 35 32.98 -0.38 30.42
N SER A 36 32.86 -1.57 29.81
CA SER A 36 33.77 -2.71 30.04
C SER A 36 35.23 -2.40 29.67
N THR A 37 35.46 -1.48 28.74
CA THR A 37 36.81 -1.02 28.33
C THR A 37 37.28 0.23 29.07
N GLY A 38 36.48 0.77 30.00
CA GLY A 38 36.80 1.97 30.79
C GLY A 38 36.65 3.31 30.07
N SER A 39 36.06 3.34 28.88
CA SER A 39 35.91 4.56 28.04
C SER A 39 34.63 5.36 28.28
N LYS A 40 33.60 4.75 28.89
CA LYS A 40 32.37 5.42 29.36
C LYS A 40 32.08 5.02 30.80
N SER A 41 31.32 5.84 31.52
CA SER A 41 30.90 5.57 32.89
C SER A 41 29.71 4.60 32.96
N ARG A 42 29.62 3.87 34.07
CA ARG A 42 28.45 3.07 34.46
C ARG A 42 27.13 3.84 34.31
N SER A 43 27.13 5.13 34.68
CA SER A 43 25.93 5.99 34.59
C SER A 43 25.38 6.14 33.16
N ALA A 44 26.23 6.05 32.13
CA ALA A 44 25.77 6.08 30.75
C ALA A 44 25.04 4.78 30.35
N VAL A 45 25.49 3.63 30.88
CA VAL A 45 24.83 2.33 30.67
C VAL A 45 23.50 2.29 31.42
N GLU A 46 23.47 2.80 32.65
CA GLU A 46 22.26 2.89 33.46
C GLU A 46 21.19 3.76 32.79
N ALA A 47 21.56 4.95 32.31
CA ALA A 47 20.63 5.82 31.57
C ALA A 47 20.09 5.14 30.29
N ALA A 48 20.95 4.46 29.52
CA ALA A 48 20.52 3.74 28.32
C ALA A 48 19.59 2.54 28.65
N LEU A 49 19.85 1.83 29.74
CA LEU A 49 18.99 0.73 30.20
C LEU A 49 17.64 1.24 30.71
N ASP A 50 17.61 2.38 31.40
CA ASP A 50 16.36 2.96 31.90
C ASP A 50 15.47 3.47 30.76
N GLU A 51 16.05 4.11 29.75
CA GLU A 51 15.32 4.51 28.54
C GLU A 51 14.73 3.29 27.79
N LEU A 52 15.53 2.24 27.67
CA LEU A 52 15.11 0.98 27.04
C LEU A 52 14.03 0.27 27.87
N GLY A 53 14.14 0.32 29.20
CA GLY A 53 13.23 -0.32 30.13
C GLY A 53 11.77 0.04 29.91
N VAL A 54 11.47 1.30 29.55
CA VAL A 54 10.10 1.75 29.25
C VAL A 54 9.51 1.03 28.04
N ILE A 55 10.31 0.79 26.99
CA ILE A 55 9.86 0.09 25.78
C ILE A 55 9.74 -1.41 26.04
N GLU A 56 10.69 -1.98 26.76
CA GLU A 56 10.73 -3.43 27.02
C GLU A 56 9.56 -3.91 27.90
N GLU A 57 8.87 -3.03 28.62
CA GLU A 57 7.61 -3.38 29.29
C GLU A 57 6.50 -3.78 28.31
N PHE A 58 6.57 -3.34 27.06
CA PHE A 58 5.59 -3.64 26.02
C PHE A 58 5.96 -4.88 25.20
N HIS A 59 7.05 -5.57 25.52
CA HIS A 59 7.50 -6.79 24.86
C HIS A 59 7.66 -7.93 25.88
N ALA A 60 7.36 -9.15 25.46
CA ALA A 60 7.47 -10.29 26.37
C ALA A 60 8.94 -10.69 26.63
N PHE A 61 9.75 -10.78 25.57
CA PHE A 61 11.19 -10.99 25.65
C PHE A 61 11.90 -9.63 25.77
N PRO A 62 13.00 -9.47 26.53
CA PRO A 62 13.74 -10.45 27.32
C PRO A 62 13.08 -10.81 28.66
N GLY A 63 12.02 -10.09 29.03
CA GLY A 63 11.27 -10.34 30.25
C GLY A 63 11.95 -9.80 31.52
N ALA A 64 11.18 -9.76 32.60
CA ALA A 64 11.59 -9.14 33.87
C ALA A 64 12.84 -9.79 34.50
N ASP A 65 13.01 -11.11 34.33
CA ASP A 65 14.11 -11.86 34.94
C ASP A 65 15.47 -11.44 34.35
N LEU A 66 15.58 -11.39 33.02
CA LEU A 66 16.81 -10.98 32.35
C LEU A 66 17.13 -9.50 32.59
N ILE A 67 16.11 -8.63 32.62
CA ILE A 67 16.29 -7.22 32.97
C ILE A 67 16.76 -7.06 34.42
N SER A 68 16.22 -7.85 35.35
CA SER A 68 16.65 -7.86 36.76
C SER A 68 18.12 -8.26 36.90
N VAL A 69 18.56 -9.26 36.13
CA VAL A 69 19.97 -9.69 36.09
C VAL A 69 20.88 -8.60 35.54
N LEU A 70 20.49 -7.90 34.46
CA LEU A 70 21.23 -6.73 33.96
C LEU A 70 21.36 -5.63 35.02
N ARG A 71 20.27 -5.33 35.76
CA ARG A 71 20.32 -4.37 36.87
C ARG A 71 21.21 -4.86 38.03
N GLY A 72 21.22 -6.16 38.31
CA GLY A 72 22.13 -6.78 39.28
C GLY A 72 23.61 -6.60 38.90
N PHE A 73 23.96 -6.78 37.62
CA PHE A 73 25.33 -6.51 37.14
C PHE A 73 25.71 -5.04 37.31
N LEU A 74 24.79 -4.10 37.04
CA LEU A 74 25.03 -2.67 37.31
C LEU A 74 25.29 -2.43 38.79
N GLN A 75 24.46 -2.97 39.68
CA GLN A 75 24.62 -2.80 41.13
C GLN A 75 25.97 -3.32 41.65
N ASN A 76 26.43 -4.44 41.10
CA ASN A 76 27.70 -5.08 41.46
C ASN A 76 28.92 -4.57 40.69
N ASP A 77 28.76 -3.56 39.81
CA ASP A 77 29.81 -3.02 38.94
C ASP A 77 30.46 -4.08 38.00
N ASP A 78 29.71 -5.13 37.64
CA ASP A 78 30.16 -6.20 36.75
C ASP A 78 29.91 -5.84 35.28
N ALA A 79 30.83 -5.06 34.71
CA ALA A 79 30.75 -4.65 33.31
C ALA A 79 30.85 -5.81 32.31
N SER A 80 31.55 -6.90 32.67
CA SER A 80 31.75 -8.05 31.78
C SER A 80 30.49 -8.92 31.70
N GLY A 81 29.87 -9.21 32.85
CA GLY A 81 28.59 -9.90 32.92
C GLY A 81 27.48 -9.14 32.20
N PHE A 82 27.42 -7.82 32.41
CA PHE A 82 26.47 -6.95 31.71
C PHE A 82 26.66 -7.00 30.19
N LEU A 83 27.90 -6.82 29.71
CA LEU A 83 28.21 -6.82 28.28
C LEU A 83 27.82 -8.15 27.62
N SER A 84 28.14 -9.28 28.27
CA SER A 84 27.83 -10.61 27.75
C SER A 84 26.31 -10.82 27.61
N LEU A 85 25.55 -10.51 28.66
CA LEU A 85 24.09 -10.68 28.63
C LEU A 85 23.42 -9.70 27.66
N ALA A 86 23.82 -8.43 27.65
CA ALA A 86 23.28 -7.43 26.74
C ALA A 86 23.55 -7.81 25.27
N LYS A 87 24.72 -8.36 24.97
CA LYS A 87 25.04 -8.91 23.64
C LYS A 87 24.11 -10.06 23.27
N ARG A 88 23.90 -11.02 24.18
CA ARG A 88 23.04 -12.19 23.92
C ARG A 88 21.61 -11.76 23.61
N ILE A 89 21.03 -10.89 24.44
CA ILE A 89 19.68 -10.35 24.23
C ILE A 89 19.59 -9.60 22.90
N SER A 90 20.57 -8.73 22.60
CA SER A 90 20.61 -7.98 21.34
C SER A 90 20.63 -8.91 20.12
N VAL A 91 21.47 -9.96 20.14
CA VAL A 91 21.54 -10.96 19.07
C VAL A 91 20.23 -11.71 18.94
N ALA A 92 19.65 -12.20 20.04
CA ALA A 92 18.38 -12.92 20.03
C ALA A 92 17.23 -12.09 19.43
N ILE A 93 17.16 -10.79 19.73
CA ILE A 93 16.17 -9.86 19.16
C ILE A 93 16.39 -9.68 17.66
N ILE A 94 17.64 -9.55 17.21
CA ILE A 94 17.99 -9.35 15.79
C ILE A 94 17.66 -10.62 14.97
N THR A 95 17.99 -11.80 15.48
CA THR A 95 17.80 -13.07 14.76
C THR A 95 16.37 -13.61 14.92
N GLY A 96 15.65 -13.18 15.96
CA GLY A 96 14.36 -13.73 16.33
C GLY A 96 14.45 -15.08 17.04
N ASN A 97 15.65 -15.56 17.41
CA ASN A 97 15.83 -16.90 17.99
C ASN A 97 15.04 -17.10 19.29
N TYR A 98 14.80 -16.04 20.07
CA TYR A 98 13.98 -16.10 21.29
C TYR A 98 12.55 -16.61 21.07
N LYS A 99 12.06 -16.59 19.83
CA LYS A 99 10.73 -17.08 19.43
C LYS A 99 10.67 -18.61 19.40
N HIS A 100 11.82 -19.28 19.26
CA HIS A 100 11.90 -20.72 19.01
C HIS A 100 12.83 -21.45 19.97
N ASP A 101 13.80 -20.75 20.57
CA ASP A 101 14.72 -21.30 21.56
C ASP A 101 14.40 -20.76 22.97
N SER A 102 13.99 -21.67 23.86
CA SER A 102 13.68 -21.35 25.26
C SER A 102 14.93 -21.02 26.09
N LYS A 103 16.13 -21.41 25.65
CA LYS A 103 17.39 -21.08 26.33
C LYS A 103 17.64 -19.57 26.34
N GLU A 104 17.16 -18.87 25.31
CA GLU A 104 17.32 -17.41 25.21
C GLU A 104 16.66 -16.67 26.37
N TRP A 105 15.69 -17.27 27.04
CA TRP A 105 14.97 -16.70 28.18
C TRP A 105 15.67 -16.95 29.54
N GLN A 106 16.74 -17.75 29.58
CA GLN A 106 17.37 -18.21 30.84
C GLN A 106 18.63 -17.42 31.19
N ALA A 107 18.74 -16.98 32.45
CA ALA A 107 19.90 -16.21 32.91
C ALA A 107 21.17 -17.05 33.18
N ALA A 108 21.03 -18.36 33.42
CA ALA A 108 22.06 -19.18 34.06
C ALA A 108 23.21 -19.66 33.14
N ASP A 109 23.07 -19.58 31.82
CA ASP A 109 23.95 -20.25 30.86
C ASP A 109 24.95 -19.31 30.15
N LEU A 110 25.53 -18.34 30.87
CA LEU A 110 26.50 -17.38 30.30
C LEU A 110 27.88 -18.00 29.99
N SER A 111 28.18 -19.21 30.50
CA SER A 111 29.49 -19.87 30.38
C SER A 111 29.64 -20.76 29.13
N LEU A 112 28.55 -21.06 28.43
CA LEU A 112 28.49 -21.94 27.26
C LEU A 112 27.66 -21.31 26.13
N ALA A 113 27.88 -20.02 25.83
CA ALA A 113 27.29 -19.41 24.66
C ALA A 113 27.85 -20.10 23.39
N GLU A 114 27.17 -21.12 22.90
CA GLU A 114 27.38 -21.62 21.55
C GLU A 114 27.25 -20.44 20.57
N PRO A 115 28.01 -20.42 19.46
CA PRO A 115 27.83 -19.40 18.45
C PRO A 115 26.35 -19.36 18.06
N ALA A 116 25.70 -18.21 18.24
CA ALA A 116 24.32 -18.04 17.80
C ALA A 116 24.23 -18.47 16.34
N ASP A 117 23.38 -19.46 16.05
CA ASP A 117 23.18 -19.90 14.68
C ASP A 117 22.54 -18.74 13.91
N MET A 118 23.31 -18.15 13.00
CA MET A 118 22.87 -17.02 12.17
C MET A 118 22.15 -17.53 10.91
N LEU A 119 22.10 -18.85 10.71
CA LEU A 119 21.40 -19.47 9.60
C LEU A 119 19.91 -19.62 9.95
N PRO A 120 19.00 -19.37 9.00
CA PRO A 120 17.58 -19.68 9.16
C PRO A 120 17.39 -21.13 9.59
N SER A 121 16.50 -21.36 10.56
CA SER A 121 16.14 -22.70 11.07
C SER A 121 15.67 -23.68 9.98
N SER A 122 15.30 -23.19 8.79
CA SER A 122 14.98 -23.98 7.61
C SER A 122 16.19 -24.72 6.98
N LEU A 123 17.42 -24.40 7.39
CA LEU A 123 18.65 -25.02 6.87
C LEU A 123 19.26 -26.06 7.84
N GLY A 124 18.67 -26.26 9.02
CA GLY A 124 19.09 -27.26 10.03
C GLY A 124 18.00 -28.29 10.36
N GLU A 125 18.37 -29.37 11.03
CA GLU A 125 17.43 -30.35 11.62
C GLU A 125 16.78 -29.74 12.88
N ALA A 126 15.85 -28.80 12.69
CA ALA A 126 15.15 -28.16 13.80
C ALA A 126 13.99 -29.01 14.35
N PRO A 127 13.71 -28.95 15.67
CA PRO A 127 12.47 -29.46 16.24
C PRO A 127 11.23 -28.84 15.56
N VAL A 128 10.05 -29.47 15.72
CA VAL A 128 8.79 -29.03 15.10
C VAL A 128 8.59 -27.52 15.27
N TYR A 129 8.73 -26.77 14.18
CA TYR A 129 8.54 -25.32 14.17
C TYR A 129 7.10 -24.97 14.53
N ARG A 130 6.92 -24.21 15.62
CA ARG A 130 5.63 -23.64 16.04
C ARG A 130 5.69 -22.13 15.89
N PRO A 131 4.75 -21.50 15.16
CA PRO A 131 4.71 -20.05 15.07
C PRO A 131 4.54 -19.40 16.45
N TYR A 132 5.26 -18.30 16.65
CA TYR A 132 5.29 -17.53 17.88
C TYR A 132 4.48 -16.24 17.73
N PHE A 133 3.73 -15.86 18.77
CA PHE A 133 3.12 -14.53 18.88
C PHE A 133 3.15 -14.02 20.33
N GLU A 134 2.73 -12.77 20.55
CA GLU A 134 2.57 -12.20 21.89
C GLU A 134 1.09 -11.90 22.16
N MET A 135 0.66 -12.13 23.40
CA MET A 135 -0.69 -11.85 23.87
C MET A 135 -0.64 -10.70 24.87
N LEU A 136 -1.30 -9.59 24.54
CA LEU A 136 -1.43 -8.45 25.44
C LEU A 136 -2.51 -8.75 26.49
N ALA A 137 -2.19 -8.60 27.77
CA ALA A 137 -3.12 -8.72 28.88
C ALA A 137 -3.21 -7.40 29.64
N VAL A 138 -4.37 -6.75 29.58
CA VAL A 138 -4.65 -5.46 30.23
C VAL A 138 -5.34 -5.73 31.54
N THR A 139 -4.64 -5.55 32.66
CA THR A 139 -5.07 -6.06 33.97
C THR A 139 -5.07 -5.00 35.07
N PRO A 140 -6.06 -5.00 35.98
CA PRO A 140 -6.01 -4.18 37.20
C PRO A 140 -5.04 -4.73 38.26
N ALA A 141 -4.47 -5.94 38.05
CA ALA A 141 -3.62 -6.58 39.03
C ALA A 141 -2.34 -5.75 39.28
N PRO A 142 -1.89 -5.62 40.55
CA PRO A 142 -0.63 -4.95 40.86
C PRO A 142 0.55 -5.58 40.11
N MET A 143 1.51 -4.76 39.68
CA MET A 143 2.68 -5.20 38.91
C MET A 143 3.46 -6.35 39.56
N ALA A 144 3.51 -6.39 40.90
CA ALA A 144 4.16 -7.46 41.65
C ALA A 144 3.57 -8.85 41.35
N ARG A 145 2.32 -8.94 40.85
CA ARG A 145 1.65 -10.18 40.47
C ARG A 145 1.90 -10.58 39.00
N TRP A 146 2.35 -9.66 38.15
CA TRP A 146 2.46 -9.91 36.71
C TRP A 146 3.35 -11.12 36.34
N PRO A 147 4.53 -11.34 36.97
CA PRO A 147 5.35 -12.53 36.68
C PRO A 147 4.62 -13.84 36.98
N HIS A 148 3.81 -13.85 38.04
CA HIS A 148 2.99 -15.01 38.40
C HIS A 148 1.91 -15.26 37.35
N MET A 149 1.19 -14.21 36.91
CA MET A 149 0.17 -14.32 35.86
C MET A 149 0.75 -14.82 34.53
N ALA A 150 1.92 -14.31 34.12
CA ALA A 150 2.63 -14.80 32.94
C ALA A 150 2.99 -16.29 33.07
N ALA A 151 3.42 -16.72 34.27
CA ALA A 151 3.70 -18.13 34.55
C ALA A 151 2.43 -19.01 34.54
N GLU A 152 1.28 -18.50 35.00
CA GLU A 152 0.00 -19.21 34.90
C GLU A 152 -0.38 -19.44 33.43
N PHE A 153 -0.27 -18.44 32.56
CA PHE A 153 -0.49 -18.62 31.12
C PHE A 153 0.49 -19.59 30.47
N ARG A 154 1.77 -19.60 30.89
CA ARG A 154 2.76 -20.60 30.44
C ARG A 154 2.35 -22.03 30.78
N ARG A 155 1.78 -22.26 31.97
CA ARG A 155 1.32 -23.58 32.42
C ARG A 155 0.12 -24.12 31.64
N LEU A 156 -0.66 -23.24 31.01
CA LEU A 156 -1.79 -23.64 30.16
C LEU A 156 -1.36 -24.16 28.80
N ARG A 157 -0.14 -23.85 28.35
CA ARG A 157 0.38 -24.30 27.06
C ARG A 157 0.62 -25.80 27.08
N ARG A 158 0.30 -26.45 25.97
CA ARG A 158 0.41 -27.90 25.79
C ARG A 158 1.39 -28.22 24.67
N ALA A 159 1.82 -29.47 24.61
CA ALA A 159 2.71 -29.94 23.56
C ALA A 159 2.01 -29.97 22.19
N GLU A 160 0.69 -30.18 22.20
CA GLU A 160 -0.15 -30.30 21.01
C GLU A 160 -0.59 -28.95 20.43
N ASP A 161 -0.36 -27.83 21.13
CA ASP A 161 -0.75 -26.51 20.64
C ASP A 161 0.03 -26.17 19.36
N ALA A 162 -0.71 -25.74 18.34
CA ALA A 162 -0.14 -25.39 17.04
C ALA A 162 0.71 -24.11 17.10
N PHE A 163 0.45 -23.24 18.08
CA PHE A 163 1.10 -21.94 18.23
C PHE A 163 1.61 -21.76 19.66
N VAL A 164 2.70 -21.01 19.80
CA VAL A 164 3.27 -20.63 21.10
C VAL A 164 3.09 -19.13 21.28
N TYR A 165 2.67 -18.70 22.46
CA TYR A 165 2.57 -17.28 22.77
C TYR A 165 3.20 -16.91 24.08
N GLU A 166 3.75 -15.71 24.21
CA GLU A 166 4.13 -15.12 25.50
C GLU A 166 3.21 -13.97 25.88
N THR A 167 3.07 -13.69 27.18
CA THR A 167 2.14 -12.68 27.68
C THR A 167 2.86 -11.37 27.97
N VAL A 168 2.35 -10.26 27.41
CA VAL A 168 2.73 -8.88 27.74
C VAL A 168 1.67 -8.33 28.68
N LEU A 169 2.03 -7.90 29.89
CA LEU A 169 1.06 -7.37 30.86
C LEU A 169 1.17 -5.85 30.97
N VAL A 170 0.03 -5.17 30.95
CA VAL A 170 -0.07 -3.71 31.13
C VAL A 170 -1.20 -3.36 32.10
N GLY A 171 -1.08 -2.21 32.77
CA GLY A 171 -1.98 -1.81 33.86
C GLY A 171 -3.01 -0.73 33.49
N SER A 172 -2.95 -0.19 32.28
CA SER A 172 -3.77 0.95 31.89
C SER A 172 -4.20 0.93 30.41
N LEU A 173 -5.20 1.75 30.09
CA LEU A 173 -5.66 1.97 28.70
C LEU A 173 -4.53 2.55 27.84
N GLU A 174 -3.86 3.60 28.35
CA GLU A 174 -2.76 4.25 27.65
C GLU A 174 -1.62 3.25 27.35
N ASP A 175 -1.22 2.44 28.34
CA ASP A 175 -0.18 1.42 28.16
C ASP A 175 -0.58 0.33 27.16
N ALA A 176 -1.86 -0.06 27.13
CA ALA A 176 -2.36 -1.04 26.17
C ALA A 176 -2.28 -0.54 24.72
N VAL A 177 -2.57 0.74 24.50
CA VAL A 177 -2.45 1.36 23.18
C VAL A 177 -0.97 1.50 22.79
N CYS A 178 -0.10 1.89 23.72
CA CYS A 178 1.35 1.85 23.51
C CYS A 178 1.80 0.45 23.09
N ALA A 179 1.42 -0.59 23.83
CA ALA A 179 1.81 -1.95 23.51
C ALA A 179 1.39 -2.35 22.09
N ALA A 180 0.14 -2.10 21.72
CA ALA A 180 -0.39 -2.45 20.41
C ALA A 180 0.33 -1.74 19.24
N VAL A 181 0.86 -0.53 19.47
CA VAL A 181 1.61 0.24 18.47
C VAL A 181 3.08 -0.18 18.42
N LEU A 182 3.73 -0.30 19.57
CA LEU A 182 5.17 -0.51 19.67
C LEU A 182 5.55 -1.97 19.39
N ASN A 183 4.65 -2.92 19.69
CA ASN A 183 4.92 -4.34 19.59
C ASN A 183 4.11 -5.03 18.46
N PRO A 184 4.74 -5.24 17.28
CA PRO A 184 4.08 -5.89 16.16
C PRO A 184 3.84 -7.40 16.37
N ASN A 185 4.50 -8.04 17.35
CA ASN A 185 4.27 -9.47 17.63
C ASN A 185 2.94 -9.72 18.36
N ILE A 186 2.29 -8.68 18.90
CA ILE A 186 0.98 -8.83 19.54
C ILE A 186 -0.02 -9.30 18.48
N ALA A 187 -0.67 -10.43 18.71
CA ALA A 187 -1.68 -10.98 17.81
C ALA A 187 -3.04 -11.21 18.51
N ALA A 188 -3.08 -11.16 19.85
CA ALA A 188 -4.30 -11.31 20.64
C ALA A 188 -4.27 -10.38 21.86
N VAL A 189 -5.45 -9.93 22.31
CA VAL A 189 -5.60 -9.03 23.46
C VAL A 189 -6.64 -9.57 24.43
N VAL A 190 -6.28 -9.67 25.71
CA VAL A 190 -7.15 -10.01 26.83
C VAL A 190 -7.33 -8.78 27.69
N ILE A 191 -8.56 -8.31 27.83
CA ILE A 191 -8.92 -7.15 28.63
C ILE A 191 -9.64 -7.64 29.88
N TYR A 192 -9.12 -7.32 31.05
CA TYR A 192 -9.83 -7.48 32.33
C TYR A 192 -10.56 -6.17 32.64
N GLU A 193 -11.68 -6.19 33.38
CA GLU A 193 -12.27 -4.93 33.89
C GLU A 193 -11.42 -4.31 35.03
N GLY A 194 -11.59 -3.00 35.24
CA GLY A 194 -11.06 -2.29 36.42
C GLY A 194 -9.64 -1.71 36.31
N PHE A 195 -9.02 -1.74 35.13
CA PHE A 195 -7.72 -1.10 34.89
C PHE A 195 -7.81 0.44 34.87
N ALA A 196 -6.68 1.10 35.07
CA ALA A 196 -6.61 2.56 35.10
C ALA A 196 -6.68 3.16 33.68
N LEU A 197 -7.16 4.40 33.56
CA LEU A 197 -7.09 5.12 32.27
C LEU A 197 -5.65 5.52 31.92
N LYS A 198 -4.95 6.13 32.88
CA LYS A 198 -3.64 6.78 32.65
C LYS A 198 -2.47 5.81 32.84
N SER A 199 -1.47 5.98 32.00
CA SER A 199 -0.16 5.34 32.13
C SER A 199 0.56 5.84 33.37
N ARG A 200 1.45 4.99 33.91
CA ARG A 200 2.44 5.39 34.93
C ARG A 200 3.60 6.18 34.34
N HIS A 201 3.82 6.09 33.03
CA HIS A 201 4.87 6.80 32.31
C HIS A 201 4.32 8.12 31.77
N ASP A 202 5.17 9.14 31.69
CA ASP A 202 4.78 10.37 31.01
C ASP A 202 4.90 10.18 29.49
N ALA A 203 3.75 9.96 28.85
CA ALA A 203 3.64 9.73 27.40
C ALA A 203 2.77 10.82 26.73
N PRO A 204 3.23 12.08 26.65
CA PRO A 204 2.44 13.20 26.09
C PRO A 204 2.07 12.99 24.62
N VAL A 205 2.92 12.31 23.85
CA VAL A 205 2.70 11.99 22.42
C VAL A 205 1.55 11.02 22.23
N LEU A 206 1.45 9.99 23.08
CA LEU A 206 0.34 9.05 23.08
C LEU A 206 -0.99 9.78 23.29
N ARG A 207 -1.04 10.74 24.23
CA ARG A 207 -2.25 11.53 24.49
C ARG A 207 -2.69 12.33 23.26
N SER A 208 -1.75 12.87 22.48
CA SER A 208 -2.05 13.57 21.23
C SER A 208 -2.57 12.64 20.12
N VAL A 209 -2.00 11.43 20.00
CA VAL A 209 -2.44 10.41 19.02
C VAL A 209 -3.81 9.87 19.38
N LEU A 210 -4.03 9.57 20.67
CA LEU A 210 -5.31 9.14 21.21
C LEU A 210 -6.41 10.21 21.00
N ALA A 211 -6.12 11.48 21.27
CA ALA A 211 -7.05 12.59 21.01
C ALA A 211 -7.35 12.78 19.51
N ALA A 212 -6.39 12.48 18.62
CA ALA A 212 -6.57 12.59 17.18
C ALA A 212 -7.39 11.44 16.57
N GLN A 213 -7.48 10.28 17.24
CA GLN A 213 -8.02 9.04 16.66
C GLN A 213 -9.51 8.78 16.87
N GLN A 214 -10.27 9.59 17.63
CA GLN A 214 -11.76 9.72 17.59
C GLN A 214 -12.28 10.40 18.88
N PRO A 215 -13.54 10.90 18.90
CA PRO A 215 -14.16 11.51 20.08
C PRO A 215 -14.48 10.53 21.24
N TYR A 216 -14.25 9.22 21.08
CA TYR A 216 -14.61 8.19 22.07
C TYR A 216 -13.81 8.24 23.38
N LEU A 217 -12.78 9.09 23.46
CA LEU A 217 -12.04 9.30 24.69
C LEU A 217 -12.63 10.40 25.58
N ASP A 218 -13.39 11.32 24.98
CA ASP A 218 -14.03 12.44 25.67
C ASP A 218 -15.52 12.15 25.89
N LYS A 219 -15.82 11.34 26.91
CA LYS A 219 -17.12 11.28 27.61
C LYS A 219 -17.00 10.42 28.88
N ALA A 220 -16.56 11.10 29.95
CA ALA A 220 -16.81 10.97 31.39
C ALA A 220 -17.20 9.66 32.13
N ASP A 221 -17.31 8.48 31.53
CA ASP A 221 -17.68 7.26 32.27
C ASP A 221 -16.50 6.27 32.38
N GLU A 222 -15.89 6.20 33.56
CA GLU A 222 -14.87 5.18 33.90
C GLU A 222 -15.45 3.76 33.90
N ALA A 223 -16.78 3.63 33.97
CA ALA A 223 -17.46 2.34 33.99
C ALA A 223 -17.36 1.54 32.67
N ASP A 224 -16.83 2.14 31.58
CA ASP A 224 -16.84 1.56 30.22
C ASP A 224 -15.48 1.57 29.52
N LEU A 225 -14.39 1.58 30.30
CA LEU A 225 -13.03 1.63 29.75
C LEU A 225 -12.68 0.42 28.87
N ALA A 226 -13.26 -0.76 29.14
CA ALA A 226 -12.98 -1.99 28.39
C ALA A 226 -13.46 -1.94 26.93
N LEU A 227 -14.72 -1.53 26.70
CA LEU A 227 -15.25 -1.39 25.33
C LEU A 227 -14.57 -0.25 24.58
N ARG A 228 -14.24 0.85 25.27
CA ARG A 228 -13.48 1.97 24.70
C ARG A 228 -12.09 1.53 24.25
N LEU A 229 -11.37 0.78 25.08
CA LEU A 229 -10.07 0.22 24.72
C LEU A 229 -10.20 -0.74 23.52
N ALA A 230 -11.20 -1.62 23.52
CA ALA A 230 -11.43 -2.54 22.41
C ALA A 230 -11.64 -1.79 21.08
N ALA A 231 -12.45 -0.72 21.08
CA ALA A 231 -12.68 0.12 19.92
C ALA A 231 -11.39 0.83 19.46
N GLY A 232 -10.62 1.41 20.39
CA GLY A 232 -9.34 2.06 20.08
C GLY A 232 -8.32 1.08 19.48
N LEU A 233 -8.21 -0.12 20.04
CA LEU A 233 -7.33 -1.16 19.51
C LEU A 233 -7.74 -1.60 18.11
N LYS A 234 -9.04 -1.77 17.84
CA LYS A 234 -9.55 -2.09 16.50
C LYS A 234 -9.36 -0.95 15.50
N ALA A 235 -9.43 0.30 15.94
CA ALA A 235 -9.15 1.45 15.10
C ALA A 235 -7.68 1.52 14.67
N ILE A 236 -6.75 1.02 15.49
CA ILE A 236 -5.32 0.95 15.15
C ILE A 236 -5.02 -0.33 14.36
N ARG A 237 -5.38 -1.48 14.94
CA ARG A 237 -5.10 -2.83 14.46
C ARG A 237 -6.39 -3.68 14.41
N PRO A 238 -7.20 -3.55 13.34
CA PRO A 238 -8.48 -4.24 13.21
C PRO A 238 -8.36 -5.77 13.23
N GLU A 239 -7.18 -6.30 12.91
CA GLU A 239 -6.87 -7.73 12.86
C GLU A 239 -6.70 -8.39 14.23
N LEU A 240 -6.56 -7.62 15.31
CA LEU A 240 -6.37 -8.17 16.67
C LEU A 240 -7.64 -8.86 17.18
N ASP A 241 -7.53 -10.12 17.60
CA ASP A 241 -8.60 -10.78 18.35
C ASP A 241 -8.63 -10.23 19.79
N ILE A 242 -9.80 -9.79 20.24
CA ILE A 242 -10.00 -9.20 21.58
C ILE A 242 -10.92 -10.09 22.41
N TYR A 243 -10.49 -10.42 23.62
CA TYR A 243 -11.21 -11.21 24.61
C TYR A 243 -11.44 -10.34 25.85
N LEU A 244 -12.68 -10.30 26.34
CA LEU A 244 -13.04 -9.47 27.49
C LEU A 244 -13.44 -10.33 28.67
N LEU A 245 -12.72 -10.18 29.77
CA LEU A 245 -12.98 -10.82 31.04
C LEU A 245 -13.66 -9.82 31.97
N SER A 246 -14.89 -10.16 32.36
CA SER A 246 -15.72 -9.34 33.25
C SER A 246 -16.04 -10.12 34.53
N ASP A 247 -16.07 -9.43 35.65
CA ASP A 247 -16.45 -9.97 36.96
C ASP A 247 -17.90 -9.58 37.35
N ARG A 248 -18.58 -8.79 36.51
CA ARG A 248 -19.92 -8.25 36.80
C ARG A 248 -20.76 -8.04 35.53
N ARG A 249 -22.02 -8.48 35.54
CA ARG A 249 -23.00 -8.23 34.46
C ARG A 249 -22.50 -8.68 33.07
N VAL A 250 -21.84 -9.84 33.01
CA VAL A 250 -21.27 -10.41 31.78
C VAL A 250 -22.31 -10.50 30.67
N GLU A 251 -23.55 -10.87 31.00
CA GLU A 251 -24.65 -11.01 30.05
C GLU A 251 -25.05 -9.65 29.46
N LYS A 252 -25.04 -8.60 30.28
CA LYS A 252 -25.35 -7.24 29.84
C LYS A 252 -24.25 -6.70 28.91
N LEU A 253 -22.99 -7.01 29.23
CA LEU A 253 -21.83 -6.59 28.45
C LEU A 253 -21.77 -7.34 27.11
N ALA A 254 -22.02 -8.64 27.12
CA ALA A 254 -22.11 -9.47 25.92
C ALA A 254 -23.29 -9.06 25.01
N GLY A 255 -24.37 -8.54 25.59
CA GLY A 255 -25.52 -8.02 24.86
C GLY A 255 -25.39 -6.57 24.37
N ASP A 256 -24.29 -5.86 24.68
CA ASP A 256 -24.05 -4.50 24.19
C ASP A 256 -23.63 -4.54 22.72
N PRO A 257 -24.30 -3.83 21.80
CA PRO A 257 -23.91 -3.79 20.38
C PRO A 257 -22.45 -3.39 20.15
N ARG A 258 -21.87 -2.58 21.04
CA ARG A 258 -20.46 -2.14 20.95
C ARG A 258 -19.49 -3.28 21.25
N ALA A 259 -19.93 -4.37 21.88
CA ALA A 259 -19.13 -5.56 22.11
C ALA A 259 -19.04 -6.46 20.86
N ALA A 260 -19.73 -6.15 19.75
CA ALA A 260 -19.66 -6.95 18.51
C ALA A 260 -18.26 -7.08 17.92
N ILE A 261 -17.35 -6.15 18.23
CA ILE A 261 -15.94 -6.19 17.83
C ILE A 261 -15.07 -7.12 18.69
N ILE A 262 -15.62 -7.61 19.80
CA ILE A 262 -14.96 -8.48 20.78
C ILE A 262 -15.30 -9.92 20.41
N ARG A 263 -14.27 -10.75 20.29
CA ARG A 263 -14.43 -12.14 19.85
C ARG A 263 -15.19 -12.98 20.88
N ARG A 264 -14.89 -12.80 22.17
CA ARG A 264 -15.55 -13.51 23.27
C ARG A 264 -15.54 -12.66 24.54
N VAL A 265 -16.70 -12.59 25.20
CA VAL A 265 -16.84 -12.04 26.56
C VAL A 265 -16.99 -13.21 27.52
N MET A 266 -16.21 -13.24 28.61
CA MET A 266 -16.13 -14.38 29.54
C MET A 266 -16.17 -13.90 30.99
N TYR A 267 -16.60 -14.79 31.89
CA TYR A 267 -16.57 -14.52 33.33
C TYR A 267 -15.16 -14.77 33.90
N GLN A 268 -14.61 -13.78 34.60
CA GLN A 268 -13.18 -13.73 34.95
C GLN A 268 -12.68 -14.89 35.83
N ILE A 269 -13.53 -15.47 36.68
CA ILE A 269 -13.10 -16.37 37.77
C ILE A 269 -12.98 -17.84 37.33
N GLU A 270 -13.64 -18.26 36.24
CA GLU A 270 -13.89 -19.69 36.00
C GLU A 270 -13.09 -20.31 34.83
N GLU A 271 -12.52 -19.50 33.92
CA GLU A 271 -12.19 -19.98 32.57
C GLU A 271 -10.74 -19.75 32.04
N PRO A 272 -9.62 -19.93 32.80
CA PRO A 272 -8.27 -19.76 32.24
C PRO A 272 -7.94 -20.67 31.05
N LEU A 273 -8.36 -21.95 31.12
CA LEU A 273 -8.14 -22.90 30.03
C LEU A 273 -8.97 -22.55 28.79
N GLU A 274 -10.24 -22.21 28.97
CA GLU A 274 -11.12 -21.78 27.87
C GLU A 274 -10.60 -20.52 27.19
N LEU A 275 -10.01 -19.59 27.94
CA LEU A 275 -9.37 -18.40 27.39
C LEU A 275 -8.18 -18.78 26.52
N HIS A 276 -7.30 -19.65 27.03
CA HIS A 276 -6.16 -20.17 26.27
C HIS A 276 -6.61 -20.84 24.96
N LEU A 277 -7.62 -21.71 25.02
CA LEU A 277 -8.17 -22.38 23.84
C LEU A 277 -8.79 -21.38 22.86
N SER A 278 -9.53 -20.37 23.35
CA SER A 278 -10.14 -19.33 22.54
C SER A 278 -9.09 -18.47 21.83
N VAL A 279 -7.96 -18.19 22.48
CA VAL A 279 -6.80 -17.49 21.90
C VAL A 279 -6.16 -18.32 20.78
N GLN A 280 -5.92 -19.61 21.04
CA GLN A 280 -5.38 -20.54 20.02
C GLN A 280 -6.30 -20.64 18.80
N GLU A 281 -7.62 -20.74 19.01
CA GLU A 281 -8.62 -20.79 17.94
C GLU A 281 -8.66 -19.49 17.12
N GLY A 282 -8.58 -18.32 17.77
CA GLY A 282 -8.55 -17.04 17.06
C GLY A 282 -7.36 -16.90 16.12
N ILE A 283 -6.18 -17.31 16.60
CA ILE A 283 -4.97 -17.36 15.78
C ILE A 283 -5.11 -18.40 14.67
N ALA A 284 -5.62 -19.60 14.96
CA ALA A 284 -5.86 -20.65 13.97
C ALA A 284 -6.76 -20.18 12.83
N ALA A 285 -7.83 -19.45 13.14
CA ALA A 285 -8.79 -18.93 12.15
C ALA A 285 -8.14 -17.95 11.16
N ARG A 286 -7.15 -17.16 11.60
CA ARG A 286 -6.37 -16.25 10.73
C ARG A 286 -5.20 -16.96 10.03
N TYR A 287 -4.64 -17.97 10.67
CA TYR A 287 -3.52 -18.76 10.14
C TYR A 287 -3.92 -19.77 9.07
N GLU A 288 -5.18 -20.21 9.05
CA GLU A 288 -5.66 -21.14 8.03
C GLU A 288 -5.46 -20.58 6.62
N THR A 289 -5.07 -21.43 5.68
CA THR A 289 -5.01 -21.13 4.24
C THR A 289 -5.82 -22.17 3.49
N PRO A 290 -7.15 -22.01 3.35
CA PRO A 290 -8.04 -23.06 2.87
C PRO A 290 -7.59 -23.70 1.56
N PHE A 291 -7.13 -22.89 0.60
CA PHE A 291 -6.67 -23.40 -0.69
C PHE A 291 -5.26 -23.99 -0.59
N PHE A 292 -4.31 -23.27 0.02
CA PHE A 292 -2.92 -23.75 0.08
C PHE A 292 -2.75 -25.00 0.96
N ASP A 293 -3.47 -25.09 2.08
CA ASP A 293 -3.46 -26.27 2.95
C ASP A 293 -4.03 -27.49 2.22
N ASN A 294 -5.10 -27.29 1.45
CA ASN A 294 -5.65 -28.36 0.63
C ASN A 294 -4.73 -28.74 -0.55
N LEU A 295 -4.03 -27.78 -1.15
CA LEU A 295 -3.03 -28.03 -2.19
C LEU A 295 -1.86 -28.86 -1.65
N LYS A 296 -1.37 -28.58 -0.44
CA LYS A 296 -0.37 -29.41 0.25
C LYS A 296 -0.87 -30.84 0.46
N ARG A 297 -2.11 -31.00 0.95
CA ARG A 297 -2.73 -32.33 1.14
C ARG A 297 -2.85 -33.07 -0.19
N TYR A 298 -3.23 -32.38 -1.27
CA TYR A 298 -3.27 -32.96 -2.61
C TYR A 298 -1.89 -33.45 -3.06
N ALA A 299 -0.85 -32.61 -2.90
CA ALA A 299 0.51 -32.94 -3.31
C ALA A 299 1.05 -34.22 -2.63
N GLN A 300 0.65 -34.46 -1.38
CA GLN A 300 1.05 -35.64 -0.59
C GLN A 300 0.30 -36.93 -0.98
N ARG A 301 -0.84 -36.84 -1.68
CA ARG A 301 -1.61 -38.03 -2.06
C ARG A 301 -0.93 -38.83 -3.17
N PRO A 302 -1.01 -40.17 -3.14
CA PRO A 302 -0.55 -41.02 -4.24
C PRO A 302 -1.56 -40.98 -5.39
N VAL A 303 -1.43 -39.99 -6.27
CA VAL A 303 -2.34 -39.81 -7.43
C VAL A 303 -1.76 -40.48 -8.69
N GLY A 304 -2.58 -41.31 -9.35
CA GLY A 304 -2.34 -41.77 -10.72
C GLY A 304 -2.88 -40.77 -11.74
N THR A 305 -2.06 -40.35 -12.70
CA THR A 305 -2.42 -39.27 -13.65
C THR A 305 -2.77 -39.86 -15.03
N PHE A 306 -4.03 -39.71 -15.44
CA PHE A 306 -4.52 -39.93 -16.82
C PHE A 306 -5.15 -38.64 -17.40
N HIS A 307 -4.69 -37.50 -16.89
CA HIS A 307 -5.17 -36.17 -17.25
C HIS A 307 -4.28 -35.52 -18.33
N ALA A 308 -4.75 -34.45 -18.96
CA ALA A 308 -4.02 -33.69 -19.99
C ALA A 308 -2.75 -32.95 -19.51
N LEU A 309 -2.30 -33.19 -18.26
CA LEU A 309 -1.15 -32.53 -17.64
C LEU A 309 0.04 -33.51 -17.55
N PRO A 310 0.89 -33.63 -18.60
CA PRO A 310 2.01 -34.58 -18.59
C PRO A 310 3.09 -34.22 -17.56
N ILE A 311 3.13 -32.96 -17.13
CA ILE A 311 4.10 -32.46 -16.15
C ILE A 311 3.69 -32.78 -14.71
N ALA A 312 2.41 -33.08 -14.47
CA ALA A 312 1.91 -33.38 -13.14
C ALA A 312 2.66 -34.58 -12.54
N ARG A 313 2.97 -34.49 -11.26
CA ARG A 313 3.81 -35.47 -10.54
C ARG A 313 5.26 -35.58 -11.05
N GLY A 314 5.67 -34.74 -12.00
CA GLY A 314 7.05 -34.56 -12.46
C GLY A 314 7.67 -35.73 -13.24
N LYS A 315 6.93 -36.82 -13.50
CA LYS A 315 7.50 -38.05 -14.11
C LYS A 315 8.12 -37.79 -15.49
N SER A 316 7.50 -36.96 -16.32
CA SER A 316 8.01 -36.57 -17.64
C SER A 316 9.28 -35.71 -17.57
N VAL A 317 9.43 -34.92 -16.50
CA VAL A 317 10.58 -34.04 -16.25
C VAL A 317 11.75 -34.84 -15.69
N PHE A 318 11.56 -35.54 -14.57
CA PHE A 318 12.65 -36.22 -13.87
C PHE A 318 13.16 -37.49 -14.57
N ARG A 319 12.39 -38.09 -15.47
CA ARG A 319 12.84 -39.21 -16.32
C ARG A 319 13.46 -38.76 -17.64
N SER A 320 13.33 -37.49 -18.01
CA SER A 320 13.95 -36.98 -19.22
C SER A 320 15.44 -36.73 -19.00
N PRO A 321 16.33 -37.21 -19.90
CA PRO A 321 17.75 -36.89 -19.82
C PRO A 321 18.06 -35.43 -20.18
N TRP A 322 17.10 -34.70 -20.78
CA TRP A 322 17.32 -33.36 -21.34
C TRP A 322 16.77 -32.22 -20.49
N ILE A 323 15.74 -32.47 -19.68
CA ILE A 323 15.02 -31.41 -18.94
C ILE A 323 14.90 -31.67 -17.43
N ARG A 324 15.70 -32.61 -16.89
CA ARG A 324 15.70 -32.91 -15.45
C ARG A 324 16.17 -31.73 -14.60
N ASP A 325 17.02 -30.90 -15.16
CA ASP A 325 17.51 -29.65 -14.57
C ASP A 325 16.37 -28.70 -14.19
N MET A 326 15.29 -28.63 -14.98
CA MET A 326 14.06 -27.90 -14.62
C MET A 326 13.47 -28.39 -13.29
N GLY A 327 13.40 -29.71 -13.11
CA GLY A 327 12.89 -30.33 -11.89
C GLY A 327 13.75 -30.06 -10.66
N GLN A 328 15.08 -30.05 -10.86
CA GLN A 328 16.05 -29.75 -9.81
C GLN A 328 16.03 -28.27 -9.42
N PHE A 329 15.86 -27.37 -10.41
CA PHE A 329 15.80 -25.93 -10.19
C PHE A 329 14.56 -25.51 -9.40
N TYR A 330 13.36 -25.95 -9.81
CA TYR A 330 12.12 -25.56 -9.14
C TYR A 330 11.77 -26.41 -7.92
N GLY A 331 12.29 -27.64 -7.84
CA GLY A 331 11.98 -28.60 -6.80
C GLY A 331 10.72 -29.42 -7.06
N ILE A 332 10.66 -30.63 -6.47
CA ILE A 332 9.63 -31.64 -6.73
C ILE A 332 8.21 -31.18 -6.34
N ASN A 333 8.08 -30.35 -5.29
CA ASN A 333 6.78 -29.93 -4.76
C ASN A 333 5.97 -29.11 -5.77
N LEU A 334 6.62 -28.33 -6.64
CA LEU A 334 5.94 -27.60 -7.71
C LEU A 334 5.12 -28.57 -8.59
N PHE A 335 5.73 -29.68 -8.97
CA PHE A 335 5.12 -30.70 -9.83
C PHE A 335 4.13 -31.60 -9.11
N LEU A 336 4.32 -31.85 -7.81
CA LEU A 336 3.38 -32.62 -7.00
C LEU A 336 2.09 -31.85 -6.74
N ALA A 337 2.20 -30.53 -6.59
CA ALA A 337 1.08 -29.61 -6.46
C ALA A 337 0.39 -29.30 -7.80
N GLU A 338 0.96 -29.69 -8.94
CA GLU A 338 0.36 -29.44 -10.24
C GLU A 338 -0.91 -30.27 -10.44
N SER A 339 -2.03 -29.60 -10.72
CA SER A 339 -3.34 -30.22 -10.86
C SER A 339 -4.32 -29.37 -11.69
N SER A 340 -5.55 -29.87 -11.88
CA SER A 340 -6.65 -29.21 -12.58
C SER A 340 -7.95 -29.28 -11.77
N ALA A 341 -8.86 -28.34 -12.00
CA ALA A 341 -10.18 -28.32 -11.34
C ALA A 341 -11.02 -29.59 -11.60
N THR A 342 -10.77 -30.28 -12.71
CA THR A 342 -11.45 -31.53 -13.11
C THR A 342 -11.15 -32.73 -12.21
N THR A 343 -10.10 -32.67 -11.37
CA THR A 343 -9.71 -33.80 -10.51
C THR A 343 -10.45 -33.88 -9.17
N GLY A 344 -11.37 -32.93 -8.91
CA GLY A 344 -12.20 -32.90 -7.70
C GLY A 344 -11.42 -32.50 -6.44
N GLY A 345 -12.06 -31.71 -5.58
CA GLY A 345 -11.54 -31.38 -4.25
C GLY A 345 -10.64 -30.13 -4.15
N LEU A 346 -10.13 -29.56 -5.24
CA LEU A 346 -9.35 -28.30 -5.23
C LEU A 346 -10.19 -27.04 -5.54
N ASP A 347 -11.48 -27.19 -5.84
CA ASP A 347 -12.39 -26.10 -6.27
C ASP A 347 -12.09 -25.57 -7.70
N SER A 348 -12.97 -24.73 -8.23
CA SER A 348 -12.83 -24.08 -9.54
C SER A 348 -12.66 -22.58 -9.36
N LEU A 349 -11.63 -21.96 -9.95
CA LEU A 349 -11.50 -20.49 -9.88
C LEU A 349 -12.62 -19.76 -10.63
N LEU A 350 -13.18 -20.39 -11.67
CA LEU A 350 -14.22 -19.79 -12.50
C LEU A 350 -15.57 -19.74 -11.80
N GLU A 351 -15.82 -20.69 -10.90
CA GLU A 351 -17.06 -20.81 -10.13
C GLU A 351 -16.70 -21.40 -8.75
N PRO A 352 -16.11 -20.58 -7.86
CA PRO A 352 -15.60 -21.06 -6.59
C PRO A 352 -16.75 -21.37 -5.64
N THR A 353 -16.78 -22.59 -5.10
CA THR A 353 -17.83 -23.06 -4.16
C THR A 353 -17.26 -23.73 -2.90
N GLY A 354 -15.95 -23.95 -2.85
CA GLY A 354 -15.25 -24.64 -1.78
C GLY A 354 -14.06 -23.83 -1.26
N ASN A 355 -12.86 -24.41 -1.35
CA ASN A 355 -11.67 -23.84 -0.71
C ASN A 355 -11.24 -22.49 -1.30
N ILE A 356 -11.50 -22.23 -2.59
CA ILE A 356 -11.20 -20.93 -3.19
C ILE A 356 -12.20 -19.89 -2.68
N LYS A 357 -13.50 -20.22 -2.61
CA LYS A 357 -14.52 -19.29 -2.08
C LYS A 357 -14.23 -18.96 -0.61
N ARG A 358 -13.90 -19.96 0.21
CA ARG A 358 -13.49 -19.71 1.61
C ARG A 358 -12.24 -18.83 1.71
N ALA A 359 -11.23 -19.04 0.86
CA ALA A 359 -10.05 -18.19 0.84
C ALA A 359 -10.37 -16.74 0.41
N GLN A 360 -11.32 -16.56 -0.51
CA GLN A 360 -11.84 -15.25 -0.92
C GLN A 360 -12.62 -14.57 0.19
N GLU A 361 -13.51 -15.27 0.90
CA GLU A 361 -14.26 -14.75 2.06
C GLU A 361 -13.32 -14.33 3.19
N MET A 362 -12.29 -15.14 3.47
CA MET A 362 -11.26 -14.79 4.44
C MET A 362 -10.52 -13.52 4.02
N ALA A 363 -10.18 -13.37 2.74
CA ALA A 363 -9.58 -12.16 2.20
C ALA A 363 -10.52 -10.95 2.27
N ALA A 364 -11.81 -11.12 1.99
CA ALA A 364 -12.81 -10.05 2.08
C ALA A 364 -12.87 -9.49 3.50
N ARG A 365 -13.03 -10.38 4.49
CA ARG A 365 -12.93 -10.01 5.91
C ARG A 365 -11.61 -9.32 6.25
N ALA A 366 -10.48 -9.86 5.78
CA ALA A 366 -9.14 -9.35 6.08
C ALA A 366 -8.94 -7.89 5.63
N PHE A 367 -9.48 -7.54 4.46
CA PHE A 367 -9.35 -6.21 3.87
C PHE A 367 -10.56 -5.29 4.13
N GLY A 368 -11.58 -5.75 4.86
CA GLY A 368 -12.81 -4.99 5.10
C GLY A 368 -13.68 -4.78 3.86
N ALA A 369 -13.60 -5.70 2.89
CA ALA A 369 -14.44 -5.76 1.70
C ALA A 369 -15.63 -6.70 1.92
N ASP A 370 -16.70 -6.50 1.14
CA ASP A 370 -17.87 -7.39 1.15
C ASP A 370 -17.59 -8.66 0.34
N GLU A 371 -16.93 -8.51 -0.82
CA GLU A 371 -16.53 -9.62 -1.69
C GLU A 371 -15.10 -9.43 -2.21
N VAL A 372 -14.40 -10.54 -2.48
CA VAL A 372 -13.06 -10.54 -3.07
C VAL A 372 -12.95 -11.58 -4.18
N PHE A 373 -12.41 -11.16 -5.33
CA PHE A 373 -12.08 -12.07 -6.43
C PHE A 373 -10.57 -12.22 -6.59
N PHE A 374 -10.11 -13.47 -6.60
CA PHE A 374 -8.72 -13.79 -6.93
C PHE A 374 -8.51 -13.78 -8.44
N VAL A 375 -7.46 -13.09 -8.88
CA VAL A 375 -7.14 -12.90 -10.30
C VAL A 375 -5.71 -13.37 -10.56
N THR A 376 -5.55 -14.23 -11.56
CA THR A 376 -4.27 -14.92 -11.88
C THR A 376 -3.55 -14.34 -13.09
N ASN A 377 -4.00 -13.20 -13.62
CA ASN A 377 -3.37 -12.51 -14.76
C ASN A 377 -3.07 -11.03 -14.48
N GLY A 378 -2.81 -10.71 -13.21
CA GLY A 378 -2.44 -9.40 -12.70
C GLY A 378 -3.59 -8.39 -12.67
N THR A 379 -3.33 -7.23 -12.08
CA THR A 379 -4.31 -6.15 -11.96
C THR A 379 -4.72 -5.58 -13.31
N SER A 380 -3.88 -5.78 -14.33
CA SER A 380 -4.27 -5.52 -15.72
C SER A 380 -5.59 -6.20 -16.09
N THR A 381 -5.83 -7.41 -15.59
CA THR A 381 -7.09 -8.14 -15.79
C THR A 381 -8.14 -7.71 -14.78
N SER A 382 -7.78 -7.51 -13.51
CA SER A 382 -8.70 -6.99 -12.48
C SER A 382 -9.43 -5.71 -12.93
N ASN A 383 -8.71 -4.74 -13.48
CA ASN A 383 -9.31 -3.49 -13.97
C ASN A 383 -10.30 -3.76 -15.12
N LYS A 384 -9.96 -4.64 -16.06
CA LYS A 384 -10.86 -4.99 -17.17
C LYS A 384 -12.10 -5.71 -16.67
N MET A 385 -11.97 -6.59 -15.68
CA MET A 385 -13.10 -7.29 -15.08
C MET A 385 -14.08 -6.30 -14.45
N VAL A 386 -13.59 -5.35 -13.64
CA VAL A 386 -14.45 -4.33 -13.01
C VAL A 386 -15.13 -3.46 -14.08
N LEU A 387 -14.37 -2.96 -15.05
CA LEU A 387 -14.92 -2.13 -16.13
C LEU A 387 -15.93 -2.89 -17.00
N GLN A 388 -15.65 -4.14 -17.38
CA GLN A 388 -16.58 -4.96 -18.15
C GLN A 388 -17.86 -5.28 -17.37
N ALA A 389 -17.74 -5.58 -16.07
CA ALA A 389 -18.89 -5.93 -15.26
C ALA A 389 -19.83 -4.74 -15.03
N LEU A 390 -19.28 -3.52 -14.89
CA LEU A 390 -20.04 -2.37 -14.41
C LEU A 390 -20.39 -1.33 -15.48
N ILE A 391 -19.74 -1.37 -16.64
CA ILE A 391 -19.83 -0.32 -17.65
C ILE A 391 -20.31 -0.90 -18.98
N GLY A 392 -21.30 -0.23 -19.60
CA GLY A 392 -21.83 -0.58 -20.91
C GLY A 392 -21.38 0.37 -22.03
N PRO A 393 -21.70 0.02 -23.29
CA PRO A 393 -21.42 0.90 -24.43
C PRO A 393 -22.11 2.26 -24.30
N GLY A 394 -21.35 3.35 -24.49
CA GLY A 394 -21.86 4.72 -24.42
C GLY A 394 -21.95 5.30 -23.00
N ASP A 395 -21.71 4.52 -21.94
CA ASP A 395 -21.51 5.07 -20.60
C ASP A 395 -20.27 5.97 -20.56
N ILE A 396 -20.29 6.97 -19.68
CA ILE A 396 -19.18 7.91 -19.47
C ILE A 396 -18.41 7.49 -18.21
N VAL A 397 -17.09 7.37 -18.35
CA VAL A 397 -16.18 7.10 -17.23
C VAL A 397 -15.24 8.29 -17.08
N ILE A 398 -15.29 8.95 -15.92
CA ILE A 398 -14.33 9.99 -15.56
C ILE A 398 -13.04 9.29 -15.16
N LEU A 399 -11.98 9.49 -15.94
CA LEU A 399 -10.76 8.69 -15.89
C LEU A 399 -9.54 9.58 -15.61
N ASP A 400 -8.73 9.19 -14.64
CA ASP A 400 -7.38 9.74 -14.45
C ASP A 400 -6.55 9.59 -15.74
N ARG A 401 -6.06 10.71 -16.28
CA ARG A 401 -5.24 10.70 -17.50
C ARG A 401 -3.94 9.91 -17.33
N ASN A 402 -3.39 9.87 -16.12
CA ASN A 402 -2.16 9.16 -15.75
C ASN A 402 -2.44 7.71 -15.28
N CYS A 403 -3.55 7.10 -15.72
CA CYS A 403 -3.89 5.74 -15.33
C CYS A 403 -3.18 4.69 -16.18
N HIS A 404 -3.12 3.46 -15.65
CA HIS A 404 -2.48 2.34 -16.34
C HIS A 404 -3.21 1.98 -17.65
N LYS A 405 -2.46 1.50 -18.65
CA LYS A 405 -3.01 1.12 -19.96
C LYS A 405 -4.16 0.11 -19.92
N SER A 406 -4.28 -0.70 -18.87
CA SER A 406 -5.37 -1.69 -18.74
C SER A 406 -6.75 -1.07 -18.70
N HIS A 407 -6.90 0.10 -18.09
CA HIS A 407 -8.18 0.82 -18.01
C HIS A 407 -8.66 1.21 -19.40
N HIS A 408 -7.77 1.80 -20.19
CA HIS A 408 -8.02 2.13 -21.58
C HIS A 408 -8.46 0.93 -22.42
N TYR A 409 -7.80 -0.22 -22.28
CA TYR A 409 -8.24 -1.44 -22.94
C TYR A 409 -9.60 -1.93 -22.42
N GLY A 410 -9.87 -1.79 -21.12
CA GLY A 410 -11.20 -2.06 -20.54
C GLY A 410 -12.29 -1.20 -21.18
N LEU A 411 -12.05 0.10 -21.32
CA LEU A 411 -12.97 1.04 -21.96
C LEU A 411 -13.17 0.74 -23.46
N VAL A 412 -12.12 0.34 -24.17
CA VAL A 412 -12.24 -0.14 -25.56
C VAL A 412 -13.14 -1.39 -25.63
N LEU A 413 -12.98 -2.33 -24.71
CA LEU A 413 -13.74 -3.59 -24.70
C LEU A 413 -15.22 -3.37 -24.36
N CYS A 414 -15.53 -2.58 -23.32
CA CYS A 414 -16.91 -2.28 -22.94
C CYS A 414 -17.57 -1.22 -23.84
N GLY A 415 -16.80 -0.43 -24.59
CA GLY A 415 -17.32 0.61 -25.48
C GLY A 415 -17.75 1.89 -24.77
N ALA A 416 -17.15 2.17 -23.61
CA ALA A 416 -17.38 3.39 -22.84
C ALA A 416 -16.67 4.61 -23.45
N GLN A 417 -17.13 5.80 -23.07
CA GLN A 417 -16.54 7.08 -23.44
C GLN A 417 -15.68 7.62 -22.29
N PRO A 418 -14.34 7.57 -22.36
CA PRO A 418 -13.48 8.21 -21.37
C PRO A 418 -13.65 9.73 -21.38
N PHE A 419 -13.95 10.30 -20.22
CA PHE A 419 -13.77 11.71 -19.89
C PHE A 419 -12.48 11.83 -19.08
N TYR A 420 -11.40 12.33 -19.69
CA TYR A 420 -10.13 12.47 -18.97
C TYR A 420 -10.11 13.67 -18.03
N VAL A 421 -9.59 13.45 -16.82
CA VAL A 421 -9.27 14.51 -15.85
C VAL A 421 -7.76 14.57 -15.65
N GLU A 422 -7.23 15.79 -15.65
CA GLU A 422 -5.78 16.03 -15.62
C GLU A 422 -5.24 16.09 -14.19
N ALA A 423 -4.06 15.50 -14.00
CA ALA A 423 -3.26 15.66 -12.80
C ALA A 423 -2.49 16.98 -12.82
N PHE A 424 -2.12 17.51 -11.65
CA PHE A 424 -1.30 18.72 -11.60
C PHE A 424 0.12 18.42 -12.17
N PRO A 425 0.68 19.33 -13.00
CA PRO A 425 1.99 19.11 -13.60
C PRO A 425 3.12 19.37 -12.59
N MET A 426 4.22 18.63 -12.72
CA MET A 426 5.48 18.88 -12.02
C MET A 426 6.63 18.96 -13.03
N PRO A 427 6.79 20.12 -13.71
CA PRO A 427 7.75 20.27 -14.80
C PRO A 427 9.20 19.99 -14.37
N GLU A 428 9.58 20.43 -13.16
CA GLU A 428 10.92 20.26 -12.59
C GLU A 428 11.41 18.80 -12.65
N PHE A 429 10.50 17.84 -12.41
CA PHE A 429 10.83 16.41 -12.44
C PHE A 429 10.23 15.69 -13.66
N SER A 430 9.66 16.43 -14.61
CA SER A 430 9.00 15.89 -15.81
C SER A 430 7.96 14.80 -15.48
N MET A 431 7.16 15.04 -14.44
CA MET A 431 6.16 14.09 -13.94
C MET A 431 4.81 14.76 -13.72
N TYR A 432 3.76 13.95 -13.57
CA TYR A 432 2.44 14.40 -13.16
C TYR A 432 2.17 13.93 -11.73
N GLY A 433 1.53 14.79 -10.94
CA GLY A 433 1.06 14.47 -9.61
C GLY A 433 -0.24 13.68 -9.61
N ALA A 434 -1.19 14.12 -8.79
CA ALA A 434 -2.53 13.55 -8.68
C ALA A 434 -3.60 14.49 -9.29
N VAL A 435 -4.80 13.96 -9.54
CA VAL A 435 -5.94 14.69 -10.11
C VAL A 435 -6.64 15.51 -9.03
N PRO A 436 -6.64 16.85 -9.11
CA PRO A 436 -7.35 17.68 -8.15
C PRO A 436 -8.85 17.38 -8.11
N LEU A 437 -9.43 17.32 -6.91
CA LEU A 437 -10.85 17.08 -6.69
C LEU A 437 -11.71 18.15 -7.36
N ARG A 438 -11.22 19.38 -7.42
CA ARG A 438 -11.86 20.47 -8.19
C ARG A 438 -12.10 20.07 -9.65
N THR A 439 -11.13 19.41 -10.29
CA THR A 439 -11.22 18.95 -11.70
C THR A 439 -12.29 17.88 -11.87
N ILE A 440 -12.37 16.94 -10.93
CA ILE A 440 -13.39 15.87 -10.93
C ILE A 440 -14.80 16.46 -10.73
N LYS A 441 -14.98 17.35 -9.75
CA LYS A 441 -16.25 18.05 -9.53
C LYS A 441 -16.67 18.86 -10.75
N LYS A 442 -15.72 19.54 -11.41
CA LYS A 442 -15.98 20.30 -12.64
C LYS A 442 -16.49 19.38 -13.74
N ALA A 443 -15.86 18.23 -13.96
CA ALA A 443 -16.32 17.25 -14.95
C ALA A 443 -17.78 16.82 -14.69
N LEU A 444 -18.11 16.49 -13.43
CA LEU A 444 -19.48 16.12 -13.05
C LEU A 444 -20.48 17.27 -13.27
N LEU A 445 -20.12 18.50 -12.90
CA LEU A 445 -20.99 19.68 -13.04
C LEU A 445 -21.18 20.08 -14.51
N ASP A 446 -20.15 19.98 -15.34
CA ASP A 446 -20.23 20.25 -16.78
C ASP A 446 -21.18 19.24 -17.46
N LEU A 447 -21.04 17.95 -17.13
CA LEU A 447 -21.95 16.90 -17.62
C LEU A 447 -23.39 17.08 -17.11
N LYS A 448 -23.55 17.56 -15.87
CA LYS A 448 -24.87 17.93 -15.31
C LYS A 448 -25.50 19.10 -16.06
N ALA A 449 -24.72 20.13 -16.37
CA ALA A 449 -25.20 21.30 -17.12
C ALA A 449 -25.65 20.95 -18.54
N GLU A 450 -25.04 19.94 -19.16
CA GLU A 450 -25.47 19.41 -20.46
C GLU A 450 -26.59 18.35 -20.37
N GLY A 451 -27.06 18.00 -19.17
CA GLY A 451 -28.13 17.02 -18.96
C GLY A 451 -27.70 15.57 -19.19
N ARG A 452 -26.43 15.25 -18.95
CA ARG A 452 -25.80 13.95 -19.28
C ARG A 452 -25.17 13.25 -18.07
N LEU A 453 -25.47 13.73 -16.86
CA LEU A 453 -24.95 13.17 -15.61
C LEU A 453 -25.42 11.72 -15.38
N ASP A 454 -26.56 11.33 -15.95
CA ASP A 454 -27.12 9.97 -15.90
C ASP A 454 -26.26 8.93 -16.63
N ARG A 455 -25.56 9.37 -17.69
CA ARG A 455 -24.60 8.55 -18.45
C ARG A 455 -23.28 8.35 -17.74
N VAL A 456 -22.93 9.22 -16.78
CA VAL A 456 -21.73 9.01 -15.95
C VAL A 456 -21.98 7.83 -15.04
N LYS A 457 -21.12 6.81 -15.09
CA LYS A 457 -21.24 5.64 -14.21
C LYS A 457 -20.14 5.56 -13.17
N MET A 458 -18.92 5.94 -13.53
CA MET A 458 -17.75 5.68 -12.73
C MET A 458 -16.74 6.82 -12.73
N VAL A 459 -16.09 7.00 -11.58
CA VAL A 459 -14.80 7.70 -11.43
C VAL A 459 -13.71 6.64 -11.21
N ASP A 460 -12.71 6.61 -12.09
CA ASP A 460 -11.60 5.66 -12.10
C ASP A 460 -10.27 6.40 -11.89
N LEU A 461 -9.64 6.19 -10.73
CA LEU A 461 -8.46 6.92 -10.26
C LEU A 461 -7.36 5.98 -9.77
N THR A 462 -6.10 6.37 -9.96
CA THR A 462 -4.94 5.59 -9.50
C THR A 462 -4.49 6.04 -8.10
N ASN A 463 -4.58 5.18 -7.08
CA ASN A 463 -4.22 5.52 -5.70
C ASN A 463 -3.31 4.47 -5.02
N CYS A 464 -2.12 4.80 -4.54
CA CYS A 464 -1.37 6.02 -4.81
C CYS A 464 -0.91 6.08 -6.27
N THR A 465 -0.56 7.28 -6.72
CA THR A 465 0.16 7.45 -7.99
C THR A 465 1.51 6.74 -7.92
N PHE A 466 2.14 6.50 -9.08
CA PHE A 466 3.42 5.79 -9.11
C PHE A 466 4.50 6.45 -8.22
N ASP A 467 4.53 7.79 -8.17
CA ASP A 467 5.50 8.57 -7.39
C ASP A 467 5.08 8.78 -5.93
N GLY A 468 3.94 8.23 -5.50
CA GLY A 468 3.52 8.21 -4.10
C GLY A 468 2.54 9.29 -3.69
N HIS A 469 1.92 10.04 -4.60
CA HIS A 469 0.80 10.92 -4.22
C HIS A 469 -0.41 10.07 -3.81
N ILE A 470 -0.88 10.27 -2.58
CA ILE A 470 -2.01 9.56 -1.96
C ILE A 470 -3.22 10.49 -1.93
N TYR A 471 -4.36 10.05 -2.45
CA TYR A 471 -5.60 10.82 -2.45
C TYR A 471 -6.26 10.84 -1.07
N ASN A 472 -7.01 11.90 -0.75
CA ASN A 472 -8.05 11.83 0.26
C ASN A 472 -9.26 11.05 -0.29
N THR A 473 -9.16 9.72 -0.33
CA THR A 473 -10.17 8.84 -0.93
C THR A 473 -11.56 9.08 -0.34
N ARG A 474 -11.65 9.27 0.99
CA ARG A 474 -12.90 9.63 1.67
C ARG A 474 -13.50 10.93 1.13
N ARG A 475 -12.73 12.03 1.14
CA ARG A 475 -13.21 13.33 0.67
C ARG A 475 -13.61 13.31 -0.81
N VAL A 476 -12.83 12.63 -1.65
CA VAL A 476 -13.15 12.48 -3.08
C VAL A 476 -14.50 11.79 -3.26
N MET A 477 -14.74 10.68 -2.54
CA MET A 477 -15.99 9.94 -2.62
C MET A 477 -17.17 10.76 -2.08
N GLU A 478 -17.04 11.36 -0.89
CA GLU A 478 -18.07 12.21 -0.26
C GLU A 478 -18.52 13.34 -1.21
N GLU A 479 -17.56 14.12 -1.73
CA GLU A 479 -17.89 15.29 -2.54
C GLU A 479 -18.44 14.94 -3.92
N CYS A 480 -18.00 13.83 -4.52
CA CYS A 480 -18.55 13.36 -5.79
C CYS A 480 -19.97 12.79 -5.60
N LEU A 481 -20.21 12.04 -4.52
CA LEU A 481 -21.54 11.51 -4.18
C LEU A 481 -22.55 12.61 -3.85
N ALA A 482 -22.09 13.75 -3.31
CA ALA A 482 -22.94 14.92 -3.12
C ALA A 482 -23.45 15.53 -4.45
N ILE A 483 -22.74 15.31 -5.56
CA ILE A 483 -23.16 15.76 -6.90
C ILE A 483 -23.99 14.68 -7.60
N LYS A 484 -23.55 13.41 -7.49
CA LYS A 484 -24.18 12.23 -8.10
C LYS A 484 -24.24 11.08 -7.08
N PRO A 485 -25.39 10.84 -6.43
CA PRO A 485 -25.51 9.88 -5.32
C PRO A 485 -25.29 8.40 -5.65
N ASP A 486 -25.37 8.01 -6.92
CA ASP A 486 -25.26 6.62 -7.41
C ASP A 486 -23.92 6.32 -8.12
N LEU A 487 -22.93 7.21 -7.99
CA LEU A 487 -21.64 7.10 -8.67
C LEU A 487 -20.80 5.93 -8.15
N ILE A 488 -20.18 5.18 -9.06
CA ILE A 488 -19.25 4.09 -8.75
C ILE A 488 -17.82 4.63 -8.67
N PHE A 489 -17.03 4.14 -7.73
CA PHE A 489 -15.60 4.44 -7.63
C PHE A 489 -14.76 3.19 -7.92
N LEU A 490 -13.85 3.29 -8.88
CA LEU A 490 -12.76 2.33 -9.06
C LEU A 490 -11.46 3.00 -8.65
N TRP A 491 -10.87 2.48 -7.58
CA TRP A 491 -9.54 2.87 -7.11
C TRP A 491 -8.53 1.80 -7.54
N ASP A 492 -7.68 2.13 -8.52
CA ASP A 492 -6.54 1.27 -8.88
C ASP A 492 -5.44 1.43 -7.83
N GLU A 493 -5.45 0.52 -6.86
CA GLU A 493 -4.48 0.44 -5.77
C GLU A 493 -3.39 -0.60 -6.00
N ALA A 494 -3.02 -0.83 -7.26
CA ALA A 494 -1.98 -1.78 -7.64
C ALA A 494 -0.65 -1.56 -6.92
N TRP A 495 -0.32 -0.31 -6.57
CA TRP A 495 0.91 0.06 -5.87
C TRP A 495 0.74 0.21 -4.37
N PHE A 496 -0.48 0.13 -3.86
CA PHE A 496 -0.84 0.61 -2.52
C PHE A 496 -1.62 -0.41 -1.68
N GLY A 497 -1.84 -1.63 -2.16
CA GLY A 497 -2.57 -2.67 -1.41
C GLY A 497 -2.01 -3.03 -0.03
N PHE A 498 -0.73 -2.74 0.28
CA PHE A 498 -0.18 -2.93 1.63
C PHE A 498 -0.66 -1.87 2.62
N ALA A 499 -1.13 -0.71 2.16
CA ALA A 499 -1.50 0.43 2.99
C ALA A 499 -2.64 0.11 3.97
N HIS A 500 -3.48 -0.87 3.64
CA HIS A 500 -4.56 -1.36 4.52
C HIS A 500 -4.06 -1.76 5.92
N TRP A 501 -2.82 -2.25 6.00
CA TRP A 501 -2.23 -2.79 7.23
C TRP A 501 -1.53 -1.73 8.08
N SER A 502 -1.58 -0.46 7.67
CA SER A 502 -1.08 0.67 8.45
C SER A 502 -2.25 1.53 8.95
N PRO A 503 -2.35 1.85 10.25
CA PRO A 503 -3.36 2.79 10.73
C PRO A 503 -3.20 4.21 10.14
N PHE A 504 -2.05 4.55 9.56
CA PHE A 504 -1.82 5.84 8.92
C PHE A 504 -2.33 5.87 7.50
N LEU A 505 -2.02 4.83 6.74
CA LEU A 505 -2.32 4.78 5.32
C LEU A 505 -3.71 4.18 5.05
N ARG A 506 -4.24 3.29 5.92
CA ARG A 506 -5.55 2.64 5.77
C ARG A 506 -6.69 3.62 5.52
N PRO A 507 -6.85 4.73 6.27
CA PRO A 507 -7.92 5.69 6.00
C PRO A 507 -7.87 6.33 4.60
N ARG A 508 -6.71 6.26 3.93
CA ARG A 508 -6.48 6.76 2.57
C ARG A 508 -6.55 5.67 1.50
N THR A 509 -6.91 4.45 1.86
CA THR A 509 -7.27 3.38 0.91
C THR A 509 -8.75 3.46 0.56
N ALA A 510 -9.14 2.83 -0.55
CA ALA A 510 -10.53 2.73 -0.95
C ALA A 510 -11.40 2.01 0.09
N MET A 511 -10.99 0.82 0.54
CA MET A 511 -11.74 0.05 1.54
C MET A 511 -11.79 0.75 2.90
N GLY A 512 -10.70 1.39 3.33
CA GLY A 512 -10.67 2.17 4.57
C GLY A 512 -11.63 3.35 4.54
N ALA A 513 -11.62 4.12 3.45
CA ALA A 513 -12.54 5.24 3.28
C ALA A 513 -14.01 4.80 3.12
N ALA A 514 -14.26 3.67 2.46
CA ALA A 514 -15.61 3.12 2.34
C ALA A 514 -16.18 2.71 3.70
N ALA A 515 -15.40 2.02 4.54
CA ALA A 515 -15.81 1.68 5.90
C ALA A 515 -16.10 2.93 6.76
N ASP A 516 -15.27 3.96 6.61
CA ASP A 516 -15.42 5.25 7.27
C ASP A 516 -16.70 6.01 6.87
N ILE A 517 -17.04 5.97 5.57
CA ILE A 517 -18.28 6.58 5.05
C ILE A 517 -19.50 5.78 5.52
N GLU A 518 -19.44 4.45 5.48
CA GLU A 518 -20.52 3.58 5.97
C GLU A 518 -20.82 3.82 7.46
N ALA A 519 -19.77 3.93 8.29
CA ALA A 519 -19.92 4.29 9.70
C ALA A 519 -20.51 5.70 9.87
N TRP A 520 -20.08 6.67 9.07
CA TRP A 520 -20.64 8.02 9.08
C TRP A 520 -22.11 8.06 8.65
N MET A 521 -22.54 7.26 7.69
CA MET A 521 -23.95 7.19 7.26
C MET A 521 -24.88 6.74 8.40
N GLN A 522 -24.35 5.96 9.36
CA GLN A 522 -25.08 5.49 10.53
C GLN A 522 -25.03 6.47 11.70
N ASP A 523 -24.22 7.54 11.61
CA ASP A 523 -24.12 8.57 12.64
C ASP A 523 -25.40 9.43 12.66
N PRO A 524 -26.10 9.57 13.81
CA PRO A 524 -27.26 10.43 13.95
C PRO A 524 -27.03 11.89 13.51
N ASP A 525 -25.79 12.38 13.59
CA ASP A 525 -25.44 13.75 13.23
C ASP A 525 -25.22 13.95 11.70
N ALA A 526 -25.08 12.89 10.92
CA ALA A 526 -24.79 12.98 9.48
C ALA A 526 -25.88 13.72 8.71
N ALA A 527 -27.16 13.39 8.97
CA ALA A 527 -28.29 14.07 8.34
C ALA A 527 -28.36 15.57 8.72
N ALA A 528 -27.96 15.90 9.96
CA ALA A 528 -27.89 17.28 10.43
C ALA A 528 -26.78 18.07 9.71
N GLN A 529 -25.62 17.45 9.48
CA GLN A 529 -24.50 18.04 8.73
C GLN A 529 -24.92 18.38 7.29
N HIS A 530 -25.53 17.43 6.58
CA HIS A 530 -26.03 17.65 5.21
C HIS A 530 -27.08 18.76 5.15
N LYS A 531 -28.08 18.72 6.06
CA LYS A 531 -29.13 19.75 6.12
C LYS A 531 -28.55 21.15 6.36
N LYS A 532 -27.59 21.28 7.28
CA LYS A 532 -26.89 22.54 7.57
C LYS A 532 -26.18 23.08 6.33
N GLN A 533 -25.46 22.24 5.60
CA GLN A 533 -24.78 22.66 4.38
C GLN A 533 -25.78 23.08 3.30
N ARG A 534 -26.84 22.30 3.07
CA ARG A 534 -27.89 22.63 2.08
C ARG A 534 -28.53 23.99 2.34
N THR A 535 -28.81 24.33 3.60
CA THR A 535 -29.30 25.65 3.98
C THR A 535 -28.29 26.77 3.66
N ALA A 536 -26.98 26.55 3.90
CA ALA A 536 -25.94 27.53 3.60
C ALA A 536 -25.65 27.68 2.08
N LEU A 537 -25.82 26.61 1.31
CA LEU A 537 -25.66 26.64 -0.15
C LEU A 537 -26.81 27.40 -0.83
N GLY A 538 -28.02 27.31 -0.29
CA GLY A 538 -29.24 27.85 -0.90
C GLY A 538 -29.85 26.89 -1.92
N ALA A 539 -30.99 27.27 -2.52
CA ALA A 539 -31.74 26.38 -3.41
C ALA A 539 -31.03 26.10 -4.75
N ASN A 540 -30.36 27.10 -5.31
CA ASN A 540 -29.67 27.03 -6.61
C ASN A 540 -28.25 27.60 -6.50
N PRO A 541 -27.30 26.88 -5.86
CA PRO A 541 -25.92 27.33 -5.78
C PRO A 541 -25.28 27.39 -7.18
N SER A 542 -24.42 28.37 -7.43
CA SER A 542 -23.66 28.44 -8.68
C SER A 542 -22.64 27.29 -8.77
N ALA A 543 -22.23 26.93 -9.99
CA ALA A 543 -21.21 25.90 -10.20
C ALA A 543 -19.89 26.26 -9.48
N GLU A 544 -19.47 27.52 -9.53
CA GLU A 544 -18.28 28.02 -8.83
C GLU A 544 -18.38 27.83 -7.31
N LYS A 545 -19.53 28.17 -6.71
CA LYS A 545 -19.77 27.94 -5.27
C LYS A 545 -19.66 26.46 -4.90
N LEU A 546 -20.17 25.55 -5.75
CA LEU A 546 -20.06 24.10 -5.52
C LEU A 546 -18.62 23.60 -5.67
N LEU A 547 -17.84 24.17 -6.60
CA LEU A 547 -16.44 23.81 -6.78
C LEU A 547 -15.57 24.25 -5.60
N ASP A 548 -15.86 25.41 -5.00
CA ASP A 548 -15.08 25.99 -3.88
C ASP A 548 -15.53 25.47 -2.50
N THR A 549 -16.67 24.77 -2.42
CA THR A 549 -17.19 24.22 -1.16
C THR A 549 -16.80 22.74 -1.01
N ARG A 550 -16.38 22.32 0.18
CA ARG A 550 -16.30 20.90 0.55
C ARG A 550 -17.71 20.35 0.70
N LEU A 551 -18.19 19.59 -0.28
CA LEU A 551 -19.56 19.08 -0.30
C LEU A 551 -19.76 17.91 0.68
N VAL A 552 -20.94 17.85 1.29
CA VAL A 552 -21.37 16.78 2.18
C VAL A 552 -22.53 16.05 1.49
N PRO A 553 -22.43 14.73 1.25
CA PRO A 553 -23.50 13.99 0.60
C PRO A 553 -24.74 13.86 1.48
N ASP A 554 -25.87 13.53 0.87
CA ASP A 554 -27.09 13.17 1.61
C ASP A 554 -27.02 11.71 2.06
N PRO A 555 -26.86 11.41 3.37
CA PRO A 555 -26.62 10.04 3.84
C PRO A 555 -27.76 9.08 3.48
N ASP A 556 -28.99 9.57 3.32
CA ASP A 556 -30.16 8.75 2.96
C ASP A 556 -30.27 8.46 1.45
N ALA A 557 -29.58 9.24 0.61
CA ALA A 557 -29.69 9.15 -0.85
C ALA A 557 -28.52 8.43 -1.53
N ILE A 558 -27.34 8.47 -0.91
CA ILE A 558 -26.13 7.90 -1.52
C ILE A 558 -26.18 6.38 -1.57
N ARG A 559 -25.58 5.83 -2.63
CA ARG A 559 -25.33 4.40 -2.79
C ARG A 559 -23.82 4.22 -2.82
N LEU A 560 -23.25 3.68 -1.75
CA LEU A 560 -21.80 3.50 -1.64
C LEU A 560 -21.36 2.28 -2.47
N ARG A 561 -20.68 2.54 -3.60
CA ARG A 561 -20.25 1.53 -4.57
C ARG A 561 -18.77 1.72 -4.89
N VAL A 562 -17.91 0.96 -4.24
CA VAL A 562 -16.46 1.13 -4.24
C VAL A 562 -15.76 -0.16 -4.62
N TYR A 563 -14.86 -0.07 -5.58
CA TYR A 563 -14.06 -1.16 -6.09
C TYR A 563 -12.59 -0.82 -5.96
N GLN A 564 -11.80 -1.77 -5.50
CA GLN A 564 -10.36 -1.64 -5.36
C GLN A 564 -9.66 -2.78 -6.08
N THR A 565 -8.59 -2.47 -6.80
CA THR A 565 -7.76 -3.51 -7.45
C THR A 565 -6.33 -3.47 -6.92
N ASN A 566 -5.84 -4.63 -6.47
CA ASN A 566 -4.51 -4.76 -5.87
C ASN A 566 -3.62 -5.66 -6.72
N SER A 567 -2.40 -5.22 -7.05
CA SER A 567 -1.35 -6.12 -7.53
C SER A 567 -0.70 -6.73 -6.32
N THR A 568 -1.25 -7.84 -5.81
CA THR A 568 -0.74 -8.50 -4.62
C THR A 568 0.75 -8.80 -4.75
N HIS A 569 1.23 -9.18 -5.93
CA HIS A 569 2.64 -9.44 -6.20
C HIS A 569 3.57 -8.21 -6.23
N LYS A 570 3.05 -6.98 -6.20
CA LYS A 570 3.85 -5.74 -6.16
C LYS A 570 4.02 -5.21 -4.73
N SER A 571 2.98 -5.37 -3.91
CA SER A 571 2.89 -4.77 -2.57
C SER A 571 2.92 -5.80 -1.44
N MET A 572 2.73 -7.08 -1.74
CA MET A 572 2.62 -8.18 -0.77
C MET A 572 3.34 -9.44 -1.29
N SER A 573 3.41 -10.49 -0.48
CA SER A 573 4.13 -11.72 -0.80
C SER A 573 3.31 -12.69 -1.67
N ALA A 574 3.04 -12.31 -2.92
CA ALA A 574 2.42 -13.17 -3.92
C ALA A 574 3.28 -13.32 -5.17
N ILE A 575 3.11 -14.44 -5.88
CA ILE A 575 3.82 -14.69 -7.15
C ILE A 575 3.29 -13.72 -8.20
N ARG A 576 4.18 -13.26 -9.11
CA ARG A 576 3.85 -12.36 -10.22
C ARG A 576 2.58 -12.82 -10.95
N GLN A 577 1.73 -11.86 -11.34
CA GLN A 577 0.35 -12.04 -11.83
C GLN A 577 -0.71 -12.28 -10.75
N GLY A 578 -0.35 -12.58 -9.49
CA GLY A 578 -1.32 -12.59 -8.39
C GLY A 578 -1.92 -11.20 -8.17
N SER A 579 -3.25 -11.10 -8.20
CA SER A 579 -4.03 -9.87 -8.02
C SER A 579 -5.36 -10.16 -7.31
N MET A 580 -5.93 -9.14 -6.69
CA MET A 580 -7.24 -9.20 -6.03
C MET A 580 -8.12 -8.04 -6.52
N VAL A 581 -9.41 -8.32 -6.76
CA VAL A 581 -10.46 -7.31 -6.83
C VAL A 581 -11.20 -7.33 -5.50
N LEU A 582 -11.31 -6.19 -4.84
CA LEU A 582 -12.04 -6.00 -3.59
C LEU A 582 -13.27 -5.17 -3.88
N VAL A 583 -14.41 -5.60 -3.35
CA VAL A 583 -15.72 -5.01 -3.63
C VAL A 583 -16.36 -4.57 -2.32
N LYS A 584 -16.81 -3.32 -2.29
CA LYS A 584 -17.69 -2.76 -1.26
C LYS A 584 -18.83 -2.04 -1.96
N ASP A 585 -19.92 -2.76 -2.24
CA ASP A 585 -21.01 -2.27 -3.09
C ASP A 585 -22.37 -2.71 -2.54
N VAL A 586 -23.15 -1.73 -2.05
CA VAL A 586 -24.52 -1.93 -1.54
C VAL A 586 -25.49 -2.51 -2.59
N ASP A 587 -25.14 -2.43 -3.87
CA ASP A 587 -25.87 -2.97 -5.01
C ASP A 587 -25.20 -4.20 -5.65
N PHE A 588 -24.21 -4.82 -5.01
CA PHE A 588 -23.46 -5.92 -5.63
C PHE A 588 -24.36 -7.06 -6.14
N HIS A 589 -25.41 -7.41 -5.40
CA HIS A 589 -26.41 -8.41 -5.78
C HIS A 589 -27.09 -8.16 -7.15
N LYS A 590 -27.04 -6.92 -7.68
CA LYS A 590 -27.57 -6.58 -9.02
C LYS A 590 -26.56 -6.80 -10.14
N VAL A 591 -25.27 -6.85 -9.81
CA VAL A 591 -24.15 -6.92 -10.77
C VAL A 591 -23.29 -8.17 -10.59
N GLU A 592 -23.57 -9.02 -9.60
CA GLU A 592 -22.85 -10.27 -9.30
C GLU A 592 -22.74 -11.18 -10.53
N ALA A 593 -23.85 -11.38 -11.26
CA ALA A 593 -23.85 -12.17 -12.49
C ALA A 593 -22.91 -11.59 -13.57
N GLN A 594 -22.81 -10.26 -13.67
CA GLN A 594 -21.91 -9.60 -14.61
C GLN A 594 -20.44 -9.79 -14.19
N PHE A 595 -20.17 -9.82 -12.89
CA PHE A 595 -18.84 -10.16 -12.35
C PHE A 595 -18.44 -11.60 -12.64
N HIS A 596 -19.36 -12.56 -12.51
CA HIS A 596 -19.10 -13.95 -12.89
C HIS A 596 -18.78 -14.07 -14.39
N GLU A 597 -19.54 -13.40 -15.26
CA GLU A 597 -19.23 -13.34 -16.70
C GLU A 597 -17.88 -12.67 -16.99
N ALA A 598 -17.51 -11.64 -16.22
CA ALA A 598 -16.19 -11.01 -16.34
C ALA A 598 -15.05 -11.95 -15.92
N VAL A 599 -15.25 -12.80 -14.90
CA VAL A 599 -14.31 -13.89 -14.55
C VAL A 599 -14.18 -14.86 -15.72
N PHE A 600 -15.29 -15.34 -16.29
CA PHE A 600 -15.27 -16.24 -17.46
C PHE A 600 -14.59 -15.63 -18.69
N THR A 601 -14.77 -14.33 -18.91
CA THR A 601 -14.20 -13.62 -20.07
C THR A 601 -12.68 -13.46 -19.97
N HIS A 602 -12.17 -13.26 -18.75
CA HIS A 602 -10.78 -12.83 -18.56
C HIS A 602 -9.86 -13.82 -17.85
N ALA A 603 -10.39 -14.80 -17.13
CA ALA A 603 -9.61 -15.85 -16.50
C ALA A 603 -9.32 -17.00 -17.47
N SER A 604 -8.20 -17.68 -17.26
CA SER A 604 -7.91 -18.93 -17.96
C SER A 604 -8.83 -20.05 -17.44
N THR A 605 -9.32 -20.92 -18.33
CA THR A 605 -10.01 -22.16 -17.95
C THR A 605 -9.08 -23.19 -17.27
N SER A 606 -7.77 -22.95 -17.32
CA SER A 606 -6.74 -23.69 -16.59
C SER A 606 -5.91 -22.69 -15.77
N PRO A 607 -6.43 -22.20 -14.64
CA PRO A 607 -5.72 -21.23 -13.81
C PRO A 607 -4.53 -21.88 -13.11
N ASN A 608 -3.44 -21.11 -12.93
CA ASN A 608 -2.27 -21.60 -12.21
C ASN A 608 -2.56 -21.67 -10.70
N GLN A 609 -2.48 -22.88 -10.14
CA GLN A 609 -2.82 -23.13 -8.73
C GLN A 609 -1.83 -22.50 -7.77
N GLN A 610 -0.55 -22.42 -8.15
CA GLN A 610 0.49 -21.82 -7.32
C GLN A 610 0.26 -20.30 -7.16
N LEU A 611 -0.27 -19.63 -8.20
CA LEU A 611 -0.72 -18.24 -8.09
C LEU A 611 -1.85 -18.08 -7.07
N ILE A 612 -2.89 -18.93 -7.15
CA ILE A 612 -4.03 -18.92 -6.21
C ILE A 612 -3.55 -19.17 -4.78
N ALA A 613 -2.69 -20.17 -4.58
CA ALA A 613 -2.10 -20.48 -3.28
C ALA A 613 -1.28 -19.30 -2.74
N SER A 614 -0.53 -18.60 -3.59
CA SER A 614 0.23 -17.42 -3.16
C SER A 614 -0.66 -16.26 -2.70
N LEU A 615 -1.87 -16.11 -3.25
CA LEU A 615 -2.83 -15.09 -2.82
C LEU A 615 -3.41 -15.41 -1.43
N ASP A 616 -3.76 -16.67 -1.19
CA ASP A 616 -4.23 -17.14 0.11
C ASP A 616 -3.14 -17.00 1.19
N VAL A 617 -1.90 -17.37 0.87
CA VAL A 617 -0.75 -17.20 1.77
C VAL A 617 -0.40 -15.74 2.01
N ALA A 618 -0.47 -14.87 0.99
CA ALA A 618 -0.25 -13.44 1.16
C ALA A 618 -1.24 -12.85 2.17
N ARG A 619 -2.52 -13.21 2.06
CA ARG A 619 -3.57 -12.81 3.01
C ARG A 619 -3.26 -13.27 4.44
N ARG A 620 -2.76 -14.50 4.63
CA ARG A 620 -2.29 -14.98 5.95
C ARG A 620 -1.16 -14.13 6.51
N GLN A 621 -0.14 -13.87 5.71
CA GLN A 621 1.00 -13.09 6.17
C GLN A 621 0.55 -11.70 6.59
N MET A 622 -0.26 -11.04 5.76
CA MET A 622 -0.65 -9.67 6.07
C MET A 622 -1.55 -9.57 7.30
N GLU A 623 -2.44 -10.54 7.55
CA GLU A 623 -3.25 -10.57 8.78
C GLU A 623 -2.45 -10.80 10.07
N LEU A 624 -1.31 -11.51 10.00
CA LEU A 624 -0.54 -11.87 11.19
C LEU A 624 0.72 -11.01 11.37
N GLU A 625 1.26 -10.46 10.29
CA GLU A 625 2.54 -9.74 10.25
C GLU A 625 2.45 -8.37 9.56
N GLY A 626 1.36 -8.09 8.84
CA GLY A 626 1.25 -6.95 7.94
C GLY A 626 1.49 -5.59 8.59
N TYR A 627 0.99 -5.39 9.82
CA TYR A 627 1.25 -4.19 10.61
C TYR A 627 2.77 -3.96 10.77
N GLY A 628 3.49 -4.94 11.33
CA GLY A 628 4.94 -4.83 11.54
C GLY A 628 5.73 -4.67 10.24
N LEU A 629 5.36 -5.42 9.20
CA LEU A 629 6.02 -5.36 7.89
C LEU A 629 5.90 -3.98 7.23
N VAL A 630 4.71 -3.36 7.27
CA VAL A 630 4.49 -2.04 6.68
C VAL A 630 5.14 -0.95 7.52
N MET A 631 5.06 -1.01 8.84
CA MET A 631 5.75 -0.06 9.72
C MET A 631 7.27 -0.09 9.50
N ASN A 632 7.87 -1.28 9.39
CA ASN A 632 9.28 -1.43 9.06
C ASN A 632 9.64 -0.85 7.69
N ALA A 633 8.80 -1.06 6.67
CA ALA A 633 9.04 -0.48 5.35
C ALA A 633 9.04 1.07 5.36
N ILE A 634 8.14 1.68 6.15
CA ILE A 634 8.12 3.14 6.37
C ILE A 634 9.39 3.60 7.07
N GLU A 635 9.81 2.90 8.13
CA GLU A 635 11.02 3.23 8.89
C GLU A 635 12.28 3.18 8.03
N VAL A 636 12.47 2.10 7.27
CA VAL A 636 13.57 1.97 6.30
C VAL A 636 13.60 3.13 5.30
N ALA A 637 12.43 3.58 4.84
CA ALA A 637 12.36 4.70 3.92
C ALA A 637 12.76 6.03 4.59
N LEU A 638 12.35 6.26 5.83
CA LEU A 638 12.74 7.44 6.60
C LEU A 638 14.24 7.45 6.91
N ASP A 639 14.83 6.30 7.20
CA ASP A 639 16.27 6.15 7.40
C ASP A 639 17.05 6.49 6.13
N ILE A 640 16.65 5.96 4.97
CA ILE A 640 17.27 6.30 3.68
C ILE A 640 17.20 7.80 3.42
N ARG A 641 16.03 8.42 3.63
CA ARG A 641 15.85 9.87 3.47
C ARG A 641 16.80 10.65 4.37
N ARG A 642 16.89 10.27 5.65
CA ARG A 642 17.74 10.93 6.64
C ARG A 642 19.20 10.83 6.27
N GLU A 643 19.69 9.62 6.03
CA GLU A 643 21.10 9.36 5.69
C GLU A 643 21.55 10.12 4.44
N ILE A 644 20.70 10.18 3.40
CA ILE A 644 20.99 10.99 2.20
C ILE A 644 21.04 12.48 2.52
N ALA A 645 20.10 12.99 3.33
CA ALA A 645 20.00 14.41 3.64
C ALA A 645 21.15 14.93 4.51
N VAL A 646 21.57 14.16 5.52
CA VAL A 646 22.57 14.60 6.50
C VAL A 646 24.01 14.29 6.08
N HIS A 647 24.23 13.33 5.18
CA HIS A 647 25.58 12.91 4.83
C HIS A 647 26.33 14.00 4.03
N PRO A 648 27.50 14.47 4.49
CA PRO A 648 28.14 15.71 4.02
C PRO A 648 28.61 15.71 2.56
N VAL A 649 28.86 14.53 1.98
CA VAL A 649 29.25 14.37 0.58
C VAL A 649 28.05 14.03 -0.32
N ILE A 650 27.25 13.04 0.04
CA ILE A 650 26.06 12.60 -0.72
C ILE A 650 25.08 13.77 -0.95
N SER A 651 24.76 14.54 0.10
CA SER A 651 23.74 15.60 0.04
C SER A 651 24.08 16.75 -0.91
N LYS A 652 25.34 16.86 -1.36
CA LYS A 652 25.73 17.83 -2.40
C LYS A 652 25.23 17.46 -3.79
N TYR A 653 25.02 16.16 -4.04
CA TYR A 653 24.76 15.63 -5.38
C TYR A 653 23.42 14.89 -5.47
N PHE A 654 22.91 14.35 -4.37
CA PHE A 654 21.69 13.58 -4.31
C PHE A 654 20.74 14.13 -3.24
N LYS A 655 19.45 14.15 -3.56
CA LYS A 655 18.39 14.58 -2.63
C LYS A 655 17.15 13.73 -2.84
N VAL A 656 16.52 13.28 -1.77
CA VAL A 656 15.15 12.76 -1.84
C VAL A 656 14.18 13.93 -1.72
N VAL A 657 13.25 14.06 -2.67
CA VAL A 657 12.25 15.14 -2.65
C VAL A 657 11.26 14.93 -1.50
N GLY A 658 11.01 15.99 -0.73
CA GLY A 658 10.06 15.99 0.38
C GLY A 658 8.61 16.21 -0.07
N ALA A 659 7.66 16.14 0.86
CA ALA A 659 6.24 16.33 0.55
C ALA A 659 5.92 17.73 -0.01
N ASP A 660 6.65 18.77 0.41
CA ASP A 660 6.52 20.14 -0.08
C ASP A 660 6.98 20.34 -1.53
N GLY A 661 7.99 19.58 -1.96
CA GLY A 661 8.45 19.54 -3.35
C GLY A 661 7.63 18.62 -4.25
N MET A 662 6.93 17.63 -3.66
CA MET A 662 6.08 16.69 -4.40
C MET A 662 4.62 17.15 -4.49
N VAL A 663 4.10 17.84 -3.48
CA VAL A 663 2.71 18.27 -3.39
C VAL A 663 2.65 19.80 -3.28
N PRO A 664 2.01 20.50 -4.23
CA PRO A 664 1.81 21.94 -4.16
C PRO A 664 1.09 22.38 -2.87
N GLN A 665 1.42 23.57 -2.37
CA GLN A 665 0.90 24.09 -1.10
C GLN A 665 -0.64 24.17 -1.04
N GLU A 666 -1.29 24.48 -2.17
CA GLU A 666 -2.75 24.55 -2.28
C GLU A 666 -3.47 23.23 -1.94
N TYR A 667 -2.77 22.09 -2.03
CA TYR A 667 -3.31 20.77 -1.67
C TYR A 667 -2.88 20.30 -0.27
N ARG A 668 -2.00 21.05 0.42
CA ARG A 668 -1.47 20.77 1.77
C ARG A 668 -1.98 21.77 2.80
N THR A 669 -3.30 21.84 2.96
CA THR A 669 -3.99 22.75 3.89
C THR A 669 -3.55 22.66 5.35
N SER A 670 -3.02 21.51 5.77
CA SER A 670 -2.49 21.24 7.12
C SER A 670 -1.22 22.01 7.43
N GLY A 671 -0.53 22.53 6.40
CA GLY A 671 0.79 23.14 6.50
C GLY A 671 1.96 22.16 6.58
N PHE A 672 1.72 20.84 6.52
CA PHE A 672 2.77 19.83 6.59
C PHE A 672 3.80 20.00 5.47
N THR A 673 5.09 20.08 5.81
CA THR A 673 6.18 20.35 4.87
C THR A 673 6.87 19.07 4.42
N ASP A 674 7.50 18.34 5.34
CA ASP A 674 8.15 17.07 5.06
C ASP A 674 8.37 16.25 6.35
N PHE A 675 8.63 14.96 6.17
CA PHE A 675 8.89 14.01 7.26
C PHE A 675 10.15 14.33 8.08
N LEU A 676 11.15 15.00 7.49
CA LEU A 676 12.44 15.29 8.12
C LEU A 676 12.57 16.76 8.58
N ALA A 677 11.50 17.57 8.50
CA ALA A 677 11.59 18.96 8.92
C ALA A 677 11.83 19.05 10.45
N PRO A 678 12.71 19.94 10.94
CA PRO A 678 13.13 19.97 12.36
C PRO A 678 11.99 20.14 13.37
N ASP A 679 10.91 20.83 12.98
CA ASP A 679 9.76 21.13 13.84
C ASP A 679 8.53 20.27 13.51
N THR A 680 8.61 19.35 12.55
CA THR A 680 7.48 18.49 12.17
C THR A 680 7.17 17.53 13.31
N ARG A 681 5.96 17.66 13.88
CA ARG A 681 5.45 16.72 14.88
C ARG A 681 4.56 15.66 14.23
N TRP A 682 4.35 14.56 14.94
CA TRP A 682 3.50 13.50 14.45
C TRP A 682 2.03 13.93 14.30
N ASP A 683 1.54 14.80 15.19
CA ASP A 683 0.19 15.34 15.08
C ASP A 683 0.00 16.18 13.80
N ASP A 684 1.06 16.80 13.29
CA ASP A 684 1.03 17.47 11.97
C ASP A 684 0.89 16.46 10.83
N GLN A 685 1.58 15.31 10.90
CA GLN A 685 1.44 14.24 9.91
C GLN A 685 0.03 13.63 9.93
N LEU A 686 -0.51 13.32 11.11
CA LEU A 686 -1.89 12.83 11.22
C LEU A 686 -2.90 13.85 10.71
N ARG A 687 -2.70 15.13 11.02
CA ARG A 687 -3.53 16.23 10.50
C ARG A 687 -3.47 16.28 8.97
N SER A 688 -2.28 16.21 8.38
CA SER A 688 -2.09 16.11 6.92
C SER A 688 -2.86 14.93 6.34
N MET A 689 -2.68 13.74 6.90
CA MET A 689 -3.38 12.52 6.50
C MET A 689 -4.90 12.58 6.69
N ARG A 690 -5.45 13.54 7.44
CA ARG A 690 -6.91 13.73 7.55
C ARG A 690 -7.43 14.84 6.63
N GLU A 691 -6.73 15.96 6.57
CA GLU A 691 -7.23 17.23 6.03
C GLU A 691 -6.75 17.49 4.61
N ASP A 692 -5.52 17.12 4.28
CA ASP A 692 -4.92 17.45 2.99
C ASP A 692 -5.58 16.67 1.87
N GLU A 693 -5.63 17.30 0.70
CA GLU A 693 -6.16 16.67 -0.50
C GLU A 693 -5.22 15.56 -0.98
N PHE A 694 -3.91 15.82 -0.93
CA PHE A 694 -2.87 14.85 -1.22
C PHE A 694 -1.83 14.79 -0.11
N CYS A 695 -1.37 13.57 0.18
CA CYS A 695 -0.21 13.30 1.02
C CYS A 695 0.84 12.54 0.20
N LEU A 696 2.10 12.57 0.64
CA LEU A 696 3.17 11.78 0.02
C LEU A 696 3.34 10.45 0.77
N ASP A 697 3.44 9.34 0.04
CA ASP A 697 3.80 8.05 0.61
C ASP A 697 5.27 8.05 1.04
N PRO A 698 5.59 7.86 2.33
CA PRO A 698 6.98 7.87 2.80
C PRO A 698 7.84 6.81 2.12
N THR A 699 7.25 5.67 1.74
CA THR A 699 7.95 4.53 1.11
C THR A 699 8.33 4.76 -0.35
N ARG A 700 7.81 5.84 -0.96
CA ARG A 700 8.06 6.26 -2.35
C ARG A 700 9.02 7.43 -2.35
N MET A 701 10.28 7.16 -2.67
CA MET A 701 11.37 8.12 -2.54
C MET A 701 11.87 8.56 -3.91
N THR A 702 11.46 9.73 -4.36
CA THR A 702 11.98 10.37 -5.57
C THR A 702 13.40 10.88 -5.31
N LEU A 703 14.40 10.12 -5.72
CA LEU A 703 15.82 10.48 -5.60
C LEU A 703 16.26 11.29 -6.82
N VAL A 704 16.58 12.56 -6.62
CA VAL A 704 17.16 13.44 -7.65
C VAL A 704 18.59 13.01 -7.92
N CYS A 705 18.87 12.71 -9.20
CA CYS A 705 20.20 12.37 -9.71
C CYS A 705 20.73 13.39 -10.74
N GLY A 706 19.88 14.31 -11.23
CA GLY A 706 20.28 15.36 -12.17
C GLY A 706 21.33 16.31 -11.61
N THR A 707 21.28 16.61 -10.31
CA THR A 707 22.30 17.37 -9.57
C THR A 707 23.66 16.65 -9.48
N ALA A 708 23.69 15.34 -9.72
CA ALA A 708 24.91 14.55 -9.87
C ALA A 708 25.37 14.46 -11.34
N GLY A 709 24.70 15.13 -12.28
CA GLY A 709 25.00 15.14 -13.71
C GLY A 709 24.44 13.94 -14.49
N PHE A 710 23.59 13.11 -13.86
CA PHE A 710 22.98 11.94 -14.50
C PHE A 710 21.51 12.18 -14.86
N ASP A 711 21.12 11.79 -16.05
CA ASP A 711 19.70 11.54 -16.32
C ASP A 711 19.24 10.25 -15.63
N GLY A 712 17.93 10.10 -15.39
CA GLY A 712 17.41 8.93 -14.67
C GLY A 712 17.71 7.60 -15.37
N THR A 713 17.72 7.56 -16.70
CA THR A 713 17.97 6.33 -17.47
C THR A 713 19.42 5.87 -17.33
N SER A 714 20.38 6.78 -17.49
CA SER A 714 21.80 6.48 -17.31
C SER A 714 22.11 6.10 -15.88
N PHE A 715 21.51 6.79 -14.89
CA PHE A 715 21.69 6.45 -13.48
C PHE A 715 21.16 5.07 -13.12
N LYS A 716 19.95 4.71 -13.58
CA LYS A 716 19.40 3.34 -13.45
C LYS A 716 20.33 2.30 -14.08
N GLY A 717 20.85 2.57 -15.26
CA GLY A 717 21.79 1.68 -15.94
C GLY A 717 23.07 1.46 -15.14
N LEU A 718 23.61 2.54 -14.57
CA LEU A 718 24.79 2.50 -13.69
C LEU A 718 24.53 1.66 -12.43
N LEU A 719 23.44 1.93 -11.72
CA LEU A 719 23.01 1.19 -10.53
C LEU A 719 22.89 -0.32 -10.81
N ALA A 720 22.25 -0.69 -11.92
CA ALA A 720 22.05 -2.09 -12.27
C ALA A 720 23.35 -2.78 -12.72
N ALA A 721 24.11 -2.17 -13.63
CA ALA A 721 25.25 -2.83 -14.28
C ALA A 721 26.50 -2.90 -13.39
N GLN A 722 26.72 -1.92 -12.51
CA GLN A 722 27.94 -1.85 -11.70
C GLN A 722 27.71 -2.19 -10.22
N TYR A 723 26.50 -1.97 -9.71
CA TYR A 723 26.22 -2.07 -8.28
C TYR A 723 25.12 -3.07 -7.93
N ASN A 724 24.51 -3.73 -8.92
CA ASN A 724 23.43 -4.70 -8.74
C ASN A 724 22.19 -4.13 -8.03
N ILE A 725 21.96 -2.81 -8.14
CA ILE A 725 20.77 -2.15 -7.60
C ILE A 725 19.76 -1.94 -8.72
N GLN A 726 18.57 -2.50 -8.56
CA GLN A 726 17.49 -2.36 -9.54
C GLN A 726 16.48 -1.30 -9.09
N VAL A 727 16.11 -0.42 -10.00
CA VAL A 727 15.07 0.60 -9.79
C VAL A 727 13.99 0.50 -10.88
N ASN A 728 12.73 0.66 -10.48
CA ASN A 728 11.60 0.44 -11.38
C ASN A 728 11.43 1.61 -12.35
N LYS A 729 11.31 2.84 -11.83
CA LYS A 729 10.98 4.04 -12.59
C LYS A 729 12.11 5.06 -12.55
N THR A 730 12.22 5.79 -13.66
CA THR A 730 13.12 6.92 -13.85
C THR A 730 12.33 8.07 -14.47
N SER A 731 12.75 9.30 -14.20
CA SER A 731 12.35 10.51 -14.94
C SER A 731 13.56 11.05 -15.71
N ARG A 732 13.49 12.29 -16.20
CA ARG A 732 14.63 12.98 -16.80
C ARG A 732 15.79 13.16 -15.81
N ASN A 733 15.51 13.49 -14.55
CA ASN A 733 16.52 13.88 -13.56
C ASN A 733 16.38 13.19 -12.20
N SER A 734 15.52 12.18 -12.09
CA SER A 734 15.31 11.42 -10.87
C SER A 734 15.09 9.93 -11.12
N VAL A 735 15.26 9.13 -10.07
CA VAL A 735 14.87 7.73 -10.00
C VAL A 735 13.96 7.51 -8.80
N LEU A 736 13.00 6.59 -8.93
CA LEU A 736 12.14 6.23 -7.79
C LEU A 736 12.74 5.05 -7.05
N LEU A 737 13.13 5.28 -5.80
CA LEU A 737 13.43 4.24 -4.84
C LEU A 737 12.13 3.86 -4.10
N GLN A 738 11.90 2.56 -3.91
CA GLN A 738 10.74 2.06 -3.19
C GLN A 738 11.23 1.16 -2.05
N SER A 739 10.85 1.50 -0.82
CA SER A 739 10.94 0.57 0.31
C SER A 739 9.74 -0.37 0.27
N ASN A 740 9.98 -1.67 0.47
CA ASN A 740 8.95 -2.71 0.53
C ASN A 740 9.23 -3.66 1.70
N ILE A 741 8.28 -4.57 1.97
CA ILE A 741 8.31 -5.50 3.10
C ILE A 741 9.49 -6.49 3.08
N ASN A 742 10.27 -6.55 1.99
CA ASN A 742 11.45 -7.39 1.84
C ASN A 742 12.77 -6.61 2.05
N ASN A 743 12.76 -5.27 2.13
CA ASN A 743 13.99 -4.51 2.29
C ASN A 743 14.60 -4.67 3.68
N THR A 744 15.92 -4.80 3.71
CA THR A 744 16.73 -4.99 4.91
C THR A 744 17.68 -3.81 5.12
N ARG A 745 18.26 -3.71 6.33
CA ARG A 745 19.30 -2.71 6.62
C ARG A 745 20.56 -2.88 5.76
N SER A 746 20.85 -4.10 5.32
CA SER A 746 21.95 -4.37 4.40
C SER A 746 21.72 -3.69 3.04
N ASP A 747 20.47 -3.66 2.58
CA ASP A 747 20.10 -2.96 1.34
C ASP A 747 20.28 -1.44 1.48
N VAL A 748 19.91 -0.89 2.64
CA VAL A 748 20.17 0.53 2.98
C VAL A 748 21.66 0.84 2.95
N ALA A 749 22.47 0.04 3.65
CA ALA A 749 23.92 0.23 3.70
C ALA A 749 24.57 0.13 2.30
N LEU A 750 24.13 -0.81 1.47
CA LEU A 750 24.57 -0.94 0.08
C LEU A 750 24.24 0.32 -0.72
N LEU A 751 22.99 0.80 -0.66
CA LEU A 751 22.57 2.01 -1.35
C LEU A 751 23.39 3.23 -0.93
N ILE A 752 23.50 3.49 0.38
CA ILE A 752 24.26 4.63 0.91
C ILE A 752 25.74 4.53 0.53
N GLY A 753 26.34 3.34 0.62
CA GLY A 753 27.73 3.11 0.21
C GLY A 753 27.96 3.38 -1.28
N VAL A 754 27.01 2.98 -2.15
CA VAL A 754 27.06 3.26 -3.59
C VAL A 754 26.93 4.75 -3.87
N LEU A 755 25.97 5.45 -3.26
CA LEU A 755 25.80 6.89 -3.44
C LEU A 755 27.03 7.67 -2.97
N LEU A 756 27.65 7.27 -1.85
CA LEU A 756 28.90 7.86 -1.38
C LEU A 756 30.04 7.64 -2.37
N LYS A 757 30.18 6.41 -2.88
CA LYS A 757 31.22 6.09 -3.88
C LYS A 757 31.09 6.96 -5.12
N ILE A 758 29.89 7.05 -5.69
CA ILE A 758 29.60 7.89 -6.87
C ILE A 758 29.91 9.36 -6.57
N SER A 759 29.49 9.85 -5.40
CA SER A 759 29.74 11.24 -5.00
C SER A 759 31.24 11.55 -4.87
N ASN A 760 32.04 10.61 -4.33
CA ASN A 760 33.49 10.76 -4.24
C ASN A 760 34.17 10.71 -5.60
N GLU A 761 33.69 9.88 -6.53
CA GLU A 761 34.18 9.85 -7.91
C GLU A 761 33.93 11.19 -8.63
N ILE A 762 32.76 11.82 -8.40
CA ILE A 762 32.46 13.16 -8.90
C ILE A 762 33.43 14.19 -8.30
N GLU A 763 33.61 14.21 -6.98
CA GLU A 763 34.55 15.12 -6.29
C GLU A 763 35.97 14.97 -6.83
N LEU A 764 36.44 13.73 -7.04
CA LEU A 764 37.77 13.46 -7.57
C LEU A 764 37.92 14.01 -9.00
N ARG A 765 36.94 13.74 -9.87
CA ARG A 765 36.92 14.22 -11.25
C ARG A 765 36.94 15.76 -11.31
N LEU A 766 36.11 16.43 -10.50
CA LEU A 766 36.05 17.90 -10.45
C LEU A 766 37.30 18.55 -9.83
N ARG A 767 38.06 17.83 -9.00
CA ARG A 767 39.36 18.28 -8.47
C ARG A 767 40.48 18.13 -9.50
N GLN A 768 40.48 17.04 -10.27
CA GLN A 768 41.53 16.75 -11.26
C GLN A 768 41.32 17.49 -12.59
N GLY A 769 40.07 17.69 -13.02
CA GLY A 769 39.74 18.24 -14.34
C GLY A 769 39.82 19.77 -14.49
N GLY A 770 40.15 20.52 -13.44
CA GLY A 770 40.28 21.98 -13.50
C GLY A 770 38.96 22.71 -13.75
N GLU A 771 39.03 23.93 -14.32
CA GLU A 771 37.84 24.77 -14.57
C GLU A 771 36.95 24.26 -15.72
N ASP A 772 37.54 23.65 -16.75
CA ASP A 772 36.79 23.20 -17.93
C ASP A 772 35.85 22.06 -17.59
N GLU A 773 36.31 21.09 -16.78
CA GLU A 773 35.47 19.99 -16.30
C GLU A 773 34.32 20.49 -15.40
N ARG A 774 34.56 21.53 -14.58
CA ARG A 774 33.51 22.16 -13.77
C ARG A 774 32.45 22.83 -14.64
N LYS A 775 32.88 23.61 -15.65
CA LYS A 775 31.94 24.24 -16.60
C LYS A 775 31.13 23.20 -17.35
N ALA A 776 31.74 22.09 -17.77
CA ALA A 776 31.04 21.00 -18.45
C ALA A 776 30.03 20.30 -17.51
N PHE A 777 30.42 20.05 -16.25
CA PHE A 777 29.53 19.49 -15.24
C PHE A 777 28.34 20.43 -14.94
N ASP A 778 28.60 21.71 -14.70
CA ASP A 778 27.57 22.71 -14.42
C ASP A 778 26.60 22.86 -15.59
N ALA A 779 27.11 22.88 -16.83
CA ALA A 779 26.27 22.89 -18.03
C ALA A 779 25.40 21.63 -18.14
N ARG A 780 25.94 20.46 -17.79
CA ARG A 780 25.19 19.20 -17.77
C ARG A 780 24.09 19.22 -16.70
N VAL A 781 24.40 19.68 -15.49
CA VAL A 781 23.42 19.82 -14.40
C VAL A 781 22.32 20.80 -14.81
N HIS A 782 22.67 21.95 -15.40
CA HIS A 782 21.71 22.95 -15.87
C HIS A 782 20.75 22.36 -16.92
N SER A 783 21.26 21.62 -17.91
CA SER A 783 20.41 20.99 -18.93
C SER A 783 19.45 19.92 -18.37
N LEU A 784 19.84 19.23 -17.29
CA LEU A 784 19.00 18.22 -16.64
C LEU A 784 17.98 18.81 -15.66
N MET A 785 18.33 19.91 -14.99
CA MET A 785 17.52 20.49 -13.91
C MET A 785 16.68 21.70 -14.35
N ASN A 786 17.09 22.44 -15.38
CA ASN A 786 16.42 23.68 -15.81
C ASN A 786 15.81 23.59 -17.22
N GLU A 787 16.39 22.81 -18.13
CA GLU A 787 15.87 22.61 -19.50
C GLU A 787 14.92 21.40 -19.58
N VAL A 788 13.85 21.44 -18.78
CA VAL A 788 12.84 20.36 -18.70
C VAL A 788 11.73 20.52 -19.75
N PRO A 789 11.11 19.42 -20.22
CA PRO A 789 9.96 19.50 -21.12
C PRO A 789 8.72 20.06 -20.42
N ASP A 790 7.91 20.82 -21.17
CA ASP A 790 6.55 21.17 -20.75
C ASP A 790 5.68 19.91 -20.70
N LEU A 791 4.62 19.96 -19.89
CA LEU A 791 3.69 18.85 -19.69
C LEU A 791 2.32 19.21 -20.31
N PRO A 792 2.07 18.88 -21.59
CA PRO A 792 0.87 19.32 -22.28
C PRO A 792 -0.37 18.51 -21.89
N ASN A 793 -1.54 19.05 -22.24
CA ASN A 793 -2.81 18.34 -22.16
C ASN A 793 -2.99 17.49 -23.43
N PHE A 794 -3.17 16.19 -23.25
CA PHE A 794 -3.29 15.23 -24.35
C PHE A 794 -4.73 14.76 -24.62
N SER A 795 -5.72 15.31 -23.90
CA SER A 795 -7.03 14.68 -23.74
C SER A 795 -8.02 14.93 -24.87
N ARG A 796 -7.69 15.81 -25.83
CA ARG A 796 -8.61 16.19 -26.92
C ARG A 796 -8.83 15.07 -27.94
N PHE A 797 -10.06 14.60 -28.05
CA PHE A 797 -10.54 13.78 -29.17
C PHE A 797 -10.86 14.60 -30.41
N HIS A 798 -10.66 13.99 -31.58
CA HIS A 798 -11.13 14.55 -32.84
C HIS A 798 -12.66 14.46 -32.91
N ASP A 799 -13.34 15.44 -33.51
CA ASP A 799 -14.81 15.55 -33.50
C ASP A 799 -15.53 14.31 -34.06
N ALA A 800 -14.94 13.64 -35.05
CA ALA A 800 -15.45 12.37 -35.58
C ALA A 800 -15.52 11.23 -34.56
N PHE A 801 -14.72 11.29 -33.49
CA PHE A 801 -14.69 10.35 -32.38
C PHE A 801 -15.26 10.97 -31.10
N ARG A 802 -16.00 12.07 -31.20
CA ARG A 802 -16.72 12.64 -30.06
C ARG A 802 -18.16 12.16 -29.98
N MET A 803 -18.64 11.41 -30.97
CA MET A 803 -20.00 10.85 -31.01
C MET A 803 -21.05 11.95 -30.73
N ASP A 804 -21.83 11.79 -29.67
CA ASP A 804 -22.84 12.73 -29.19
C ASP A 804 -22.35 13.57 -28.01
N ALA A 805 -21.02 13.67 -27.81
CA ALA A 805 -20.44 14.57 -26.84
C ALA A 805 -20.94 15.99 -27.10
N GLY A 806 -21.33 16.68 -26.03
CA GLY A 806 -21.87 18.01 -26.13
C GLY A 806 -20.81 19.03 -26.49
N LYS A 807 -21.17 20.30 -26.33
CA LYS A 807 -20.33 21.42 -26.79
C LYS A 807 -19.13 21.63 -25.88
N ALA A 808 -19.28 21.37 -24.58
CA ALA A 808 -18.30 21.72 -23.56
C ALA A 808 -17.56 20.51 -22.98
N THR A 809 -18.04 19.28 -23.16
CA THR A 809 -17.45 18.09 -22.53
C THR A 809 -16.50 17.34 -23.49
N PRO A 810 -15.31 16.88 -23.04
CA PRO A 810 -14.23 16.39 -23.90
C PRO A 810 -14.21 14.87 -24.12
N GLU A 811 -15.22 14.12 -23.67
CA GLU A 811 -15.23 12.66 -23.80
C GLU A 811 -15.24 12.18 -25.27
N GLY A 812 -14.77 10.96 -25.49
CA GLY A 812 -14.64 10.43 -26.84
C GLY A 812 -14.82 8.91 -26.95
N ASP A 813 -15.08 8.46 -28.17
CA ASP A 813 -15.19 7.07 -28.59
C ASP A 813 -13.83 6.51 -29.02
N ILE A 814 -13.10 6.03 -28.02
CA ILE A 814 -11.83 5.35 -28.20
C ILE A 814 -11.98 4.03 -28.96
N ARG A 815 -13.12 3.35 -28.84
CA ARG A 815 -13.35 2.01 -29.41
C ARG A 815 -13.41 2.07 -30.94
N THR A 816 -14.22 2.97 -31.49
CA THR A 816 -14.36 3.10 -32.95
C THR A 816 -13.04 3.51 -33.59
N ALA A 817 -12.27 4.40 -32.94
CA ALA A 817 -10.94 4.78 -33.42
C ALA A 817 -9.97 3.59 -33.39
N PHE A 818 -9.93 2.84 -32.28
CA PHE A 818 -9.07 1.67 -32.12
C PHE A 818 -9.31 0.61 -33.22
N PHE A 819 -10.56 0.25 -33.50
CA PHE A 819 -10.86 -0.71 -34.57
C PHE A 819 -10.72 -0.13 -35.98
N SER A 820 -10.82 1.19 -36.16
CA SER A 820 -10.51 1.82 -37.45
C SER A 820 -9.04 1.65 -37.83
N ALA A 821 -8.14 1.63 -36.84
CA ALA A 821 -6.71 1.43 -37.05
C ALA A 821 -6.31 0.03 -37.53
N TYR A 822 -7.25 -0.95 -37.51
CA TYR A 822 -7.01 -2.31 -38.01
C TYR A 822 -6.97 -2.35 -39.55
N LYS A 823 -7.58 -1.35 -40.19
CA LYS A 823 -7.63 -1.22 -41.65
C LYS A 823 -6.43 -0.42 -42.12
N GLU A 824 -5.44 -1.09 -42.70
CA GLU A 824 -4.18 -0.46 -43.13
C GLU A 824 -4.42 0.66 -44.15
N GLU A 825 -5.40 0.49 -45.04
CA GLU A 825 -5.79 1.48 -46.03
C GLU A 825 -6.27 2.81 -45.40
N LYS A 826 -6.80 2.75 -44.18
CA LYS A 826 -7.26 3.91 -43.39
C LYS A 826 -6.15 4.58 -42.59
N CYS A 827 -4.94 4.03 -42.59
CA CYS A 827 -3.83 4.50 -41.79
C CYS A 827 -2.73 5.12 -42.66
N GLU A 828 -1.99 6.04 -42.09
CA GLU A 828 -0.75 6.57 -42.63
C GLU A 828 0.31 6.65 -41.53
N TYR A 829 1.56 6.92 -41.92
CA TYR A 829 2.66 7.10 -40.98
C TYR A 829 3.32 8.46 -41.20
N LEU A 830 3.64 9.14 -40.10
CA LEU A 830 4.29 10.44 -40.13
C LEU A 830 5.45 10.50 -39.13
N ARG A 831 6.64 10.72 -39.66
CA ARG A 831 7.86 10.90 -38.87
C ARG A 831 7.82 12.19 -38.09
N ILE A 832 7.91 12.10 -36.76
CA ILE A 832 7.85 13.25 -35.87
C ILE A 832 9.04 14.20 -36.05
N ASP A 833 10.16 13.75 -36.61
CA ASP A 833 11.35 14.57 -36.87
C ASP A 833 11.38 15.15 -38.30
N SER A 834 10.34 14.92 -39.09
CA SER A 834 10.28 15.42 -40.47
C SER A 834 9.72 16.84 -40.56
N PRO A 835 10.22 17.70 -41.47
CA PRO A 835 9.61 19.01 -41.76
C PRO A 835 8.15 18.91 -42.20
N GLU A 836 7.77 17.76 -42.76
CA GLU A 836 6.39 17.45 -43.13
C GLU A 836 5.46 17.42 -41.92
N CYS A 837 5.95 16.94 -40.77
CA CYS A 837 5.17 16.89 -39.55
C CYS A 837 4.82 18.30 -39.07
N ASP A 838 5.80 19.20 -39.05
CA ASP A 838 5.59 20.60 -38.63
C ASP A 838 4.62 21.30 -39.60
N ARG A 839 4.84 21.14 -40.91
CA ARG A 839 3.95 21.70 -41.95
C ARG A 839 2.50 21.23 -41.79
N ARG A 840 2.28 19.94 -41.51
CA ARG A 840 0.93 19.37 -41.37
C ARG A 840 0.26 19.76 -40.06
N ILE A 841 1.00 19.96 -38.98
CA ILE A 841 0.44 20.49 -37.74
C ILE A 841 -0.02 21.93 -37.94
N ASP A 842 0.75 22.75 -38.66
CA ASP A 842 0.42 24.18 -38.84
C ASP A 842 -0.69 24.42 -39.87
N LYS A 843 -0.69 23.68 -40.98
CA LYS A 843 -1.51 23.98 -42.16
C LYS A 843 -2.27 22.78 -42.72
N GLY A 844 -2.05 21.58 -42.18
CA GLY A 844 -2.65 20.35 -42.65
C GLY A 844 -3.96 20.01 -41.94
N PRO A 845 -4.65 18.95 -42.38
CA PRO A 845 -5.76 18.39 -41.64
C PRO A 845 -5.28 17.85 -40.28
N ALA A 846 -6.20 17.78 -39.31
CA ALA A 846 -5.90 17.28 -37.98
C ALA A 846 -5.24 15.89 -38.02
N LEU A 847 -4.12 15.76 -37.31
CA LEU A 847 -3.41 14.48 -37.17
C LEU A 847 -4.08 13.68 -36.06
N ILE A 848 -4.60 12.50 -36.38
CA ILE A 848 -5.37 11.69 -35.43
C ILE A 848 -4.61 10.41 -35.11
N SER A 849 -4.34 10.16 -33.84
CA SER A 849 -3.64 8.94 -33.42
C SER A 849 -4.45 7.70 -33.77
N ALA A 850 -3.81 6.73 -34.42
CA ALA A 850 -4.41 5.41 -34.68
C ALA A 850 -4.13 4.41 -33.54
N ASN A 851 -3.06 4.63 -32.76
CA ASN A 851 -2.60 3.70 -31.74
C ASN A 851 -2.59 4.35 -30.35
N PHE A 852 -2.47 3.51 -29.33
CA PHE A 852 -1.92 3.92 -28.05
C PHE A 852 -0.45 4.28 -28.23
N VAL A 853 -0.06 5.51 -27.87
CA VAL A 853 1.34 5.94 -27.82
C VAL A 853 1.75 6.05 -26.37
N ILE A 854 2.65 5.18 -25.92
CA ILE A 854 2.98 5.00 -24.50
C ILE A 854 4.51 5.01 -24.32
N PRO A 855 5.12 6.11 -23.85
CA PRO A 855 6.52 6.11 -23.47
C PRO A 855 6.75 5.29 -22.19
N TYR A 856 7.82 4.51 -22.16
CA TYR A 856 8.18 3.65 -21.03
C TYR A 856 9.63 3.91 -20.57
N PRO A 857 9.85 4.27 -19.28
CA PRO A 857 8.86 4.72 -18.29
C PRO A 857 8.24 6.09 -18.63
N PRO A 858 7.11 6.50 -18.02
CA PRO A 858 6.39 5.87 -16.90
C PRO A 858 5.27 4.89 -17.29
N GLY A 859 4.91 4.77 -18.57
CA GLY A 859 3.99 3.73 -19.03
C GLY A 859 2.49 4.08 -19.02
N PHE A 860 2.12 5.36 -18.94
CA PHE A 860 0.77 5.83 -19.24
C PHE A 860 0.69 6.34 -20.70
N PRO A 861 -0.49 6.24 -21.35
CA PRO A 861 -0.64 6.71 -22.73
C PRO A 861 -0.59 8.24 -22.84
N ILE A 862 0.35 8.76 -23.64
CA ILE A 862 0.33 10.17 -24.04
C ILE A 862 -0.67 10.41 -25.16
N LEU A 863 -0.93 9.42 -26.01
CA LEU A 863 -2.02 9.45 -26.99
C LEU A 863 -2.78 8.14 -26.95
N VAL A 864 -4.09 8.24 -27.12
CA VAL A 864 -4.97 7.09 -27.36
C VAL A 864 -5.61 7.20 -28.74
N PRO A 865 -6.09 6.08 -29.33
CA PRO A 865 -6.75 6.12 -30.62
C PRO A 865 -7.89 7.14 -30.67
N GLY A 866 -7.92 7.97 -31.71
CA GLY A 866 -8.96 8.99 -31.93
C GLY A 866 -8.60 10.38 -31.37
N GLN A 867 -7.50 10.51 -30.64
CA GLN A 867 -7.03 11.81 -30.14
C GLN A 867 -6.22 12.59 -31.18
N VAL A 868 -6.29 13.91 -31.07
CA VAL A 868 -5.58 14.84 -31.96
C VAL A 868 -4.15 15.03 -31.46
N VAL A 869 -3.19 14.94 -32.38
CA VAL A 869 -1.79 15.27 -32.12
C VAL A 869 -1.60 16.77 -32.29
N THR A 870 -1.07 17.45 -31.27
CA THR A 870 -0.82 18.90 -31.27
C THR A 870 0.67 19.23 -31.38
N HIS A 871 0.99 20.52 -31.55
CA HIS A 871 2.37 21.01 -31.56
C HIS A 871 3.09 20.69 -30.25
N GLU A 872 2.39 20.83 -29.12
CA GLU A 872 2.92 20.51 -27.80
C GLU A 872 3.17 19.00 -27.64
N THR A 873 2.30 18.14 -28.17
CA THR A 873 2.51 16.69 -28.17
C THR A 873 3.79 16.31 -28.91
N ILE A 874 4.02 16.86 -30.11
CA ILE A 874 5.23 16.58 -30.88
C ILE A 874 6.47 17.15 -30.19
N THR A 875 6.38 18.37 -29.65
CA THR A 875 7.49 18.99 -28.91
C THR A 875 7.87 18.15 -27.69
N PHE A 876 6.88 17.66 -26.94
CA PHE A 876 7.08 16.76 -25.82
C PHE A 876 7.76 15.46 -26.27
N MET A 877 7.22 14.79 -27.30
CA MET A 877 7.77 13.54 -27.81
C MET A 877 9.21 13.68 -28.33
N ARG A 878 9.56 14.81 -28.94
CA ARG A 878 10.93 15.09 -29.43
C ARG A 878 11.93 15.28 -28.28
N LYS A 879 11.46 15.71 -27.09
CA LYS A 879 12.29 15.91 -25.89
C LYS A 879 12.40 14.66 -25.00
N LEU A 880 11.68 13.58 -25.32
CA LEU A 880 11.72 12.35 -24.52
C LEU A 880 13.06 11.61 -24.71
N ASP A 881 13.76 11.39 -23.59
CA ASP A 881 15.02 10.63 -23.56
C ASP A 881 14.80 9.09 -23.54
N VAL A 882 13.54 8.63 -23.58
CA VAL A 882 13.20 7.20 -23.52
C VAL A 882 13.34 6.51 -24.88
N LYS A 883 13.90 5.29 -24.86
CA LYS A 883 14.09 4.47 -26.08
C LYS A 883 12.88 3.60 -26.42
N GLU A 884 12.07 3.26 -25.42
CA GLU A 884 10.90 2.40 -25.56
C GLU A 884 9.62 3.24 -25.57
N ILE A 885 8.99 3.36 -26.74
CA ILE A 885 7.69 4.01 -26.90
C ILE A 885 6.77 3.05 -27.63
N HIS A 886 5.79 2.46 -26.92
CA HIS A 886 4.83 1.55 -27.54
C HIS A 886 3.92 2.34 -28.48
N GLY A 887 3.61 1.77 -29.65
CA GLY A 887 2.79 2.40 -30.68
C GLY A 887 3.51 3.43 -31.57
N TYR A 888 4.82 3.65 -31.36
CA TYR A 888 5.68 4.48 -32.21
C TYR A 888 6.74 3.63 -32.93
N GLU A 889 6.84 3.78 -34.25
CA GLU A 889 7.83 3.06 -35.07
C GLU A 889 8.96 4.01 -35.47
N LYS A 890 10.18 3.87 -34.92
CA LYS A 890 11.29 4.82 -35.18
C LYS A 890 11.56 5.09 -36.67
N ALA A 891 11.39 4.08 -37.54
CA ALA A 891 11.63 4.22 -38.98
C ALA A 891 10.50 4.93 -39.73
N LYS A 892 9.24 4.75 -39.31
CA LYS A 892 8.05 5.26 -40.01
C LYS A 892 7.40 6.47 -39.34
N GLY A 893 7.56 6.59 -38.03
CA GLY A 893 6.95 7.61 -37.18
C GLY A 893 5.68 7.14 -36.46
N LEU A 894 4.80 8.10 -36.21
CA LEU A 894 3.47 7.87 -35.61
C LEU A 894 2.52 7.25 -36.64
N LYS A 895 1.76 6.24 -36.24
CA LYS A 895 0.63 5.72 -37.02
C LYS A 895 -0.59 6.61 -36.80
N LEU A 896 -1.15 7.16 -37.87
CA LEU A 896 -2.25 8.11 -37.86
C LEU A 896 -3.44 7.58 -38.67
N LEU A 897 -4.65 8.00 -38.32
CA LEU A 897 -5.85 7.78 -39.12
C LEU A 897 -5.93 8.85 -40.22
N LYS A 898 -6.18 8.42 -41.46
CA LYS A 898 -6.36 9.35 -42.59
C LYS A 898 -7.66 10.14 -42.42
N PRO A 899 -7.67 11.45 -42.76
CA PRO A 899 -8.90 12.25 -42.75
C PRO A 899 -10.02 11.65 -43.61
N ASP A 900 -9.70 11.14 -44.79
CA ASP A 900 -10.69 10.55 -45.72
C ASP A 900 -11.30 9.24 -45.19
N ALA A 901 -10.68 8.61 -44.19
CA ALA A 901 -11.17 7.40 -43.56
C ALA A 901 -12.27 7.64 -42.50
N LEU A 902 -12.46 8.92 -42.12
CA LEU A 902 -13.48 9.42 -41.20
C LEU A 902 -14.80 9.62 -41.98
N GLY A 903 -15.46 8.53 -42.38
CA GLY A 903 -16.70 8.61 -43.14
C GLY A 903 -17.75 9.53 -42.48
N ALA A 904 -18.48 10.31 -43.28
CA ALA A 904 -19.51 11.25 -42.83
C ALA A 904 -20.59 10.54 -42.00
N ARG A 905 -20.49 10.62 -40.66
CA ARG A 905 -21.60 10.29 -39.76
C ARG A 905 -22.38 11.57 -39.50
N THR A 906 -23.47 11.74 -40.24
CA THR A 906 -24.52 12.72 -39.94
C THR A 906 -25.27 12.31 -38.67
N ASN A 907 -25.59 13.29 -37.82
CA ASN A 907 -26.41 13.14 -36.62
C ASN A 907 -27.71 12.37 -36.93
N PRO A 908 -28.08 11.31 -36.20
CA PRO A 908 -29.37 10.65 -36.33
C PRO A 908 -30.46 11.46 -35.60
N GLY A 909 -30.71 12.69 -36.06
CA GLY A 909 -31.63 13.62 -35.38
C GLY A 909 -32.31 14.67 -36.25
N SER A 910 -32.20 14.62 -37.58
CA SER A 910 -32.79 15.65 -38.46
C SER A 910 -33.67 15.14 -39.59
N GLU A 911 -34.30 13.97 -39.46
CA GLU A 911 -35.39 13.54 -40.34
C GLU A 911 -36.70 13.44 -39.55
N ASN A 912 -37.35 14.57 -39.36
CA ASN A 912 -38.80 14.62 -39.14
C ASN A 912 -39.33 15.87 -39.83
N GLY A 913 -39.84 15.70 -41.05
CA GLY A 913 -40.25 16.82 -41.88
C GLY A 913 -40.89 16.46 -43.20
N GLY A 914 -41.93 15.61 -43.17
CA GLY A 914 -43.00 15.67 -44.18
C GLY A 914 -43.05 14.53 -45.19
N ASN A 915 -44.03 13.65 -45.02
CA ASN A 915 -44.97 13.42 -46.13
C ASN A 915 -46.34 12.98 -45.61
N LYS A 916 -47.29 13.93 -45.61
CA LYS A 916 -48.72 13.63 -45.68
C LYS A 916 -49.03 13.31 -47.15
N SER A 917 -49.60 12.13 -47.43
CA SER A 917 -50.87 11.99 -48.18
C SER A 917 -51.01 10.63 -48.90
N ARG A 918 -52.23 10.09 -48.79
CA ARG A 918 -52.96 9.16 -49.70
C ARG A 918 -52.34 7.76 -49.84
N SER A 919 -53.07 6.66 -49.61
CA SER A 919 -54.50 6.34 -49.64
C SER A 919 -54.77 5.14 -48.74
#